data_AF-A0A662I703-F1
#
_entry.id   AF-A0A662I703-F1
#
_cell.length_a   1.000
_cell.length_b   1.000
_cell.length_c   1.000
_cell.angle_alpha   90.00
_cell.angle_beta   90.00
_cell.angle_gamma   90.00
#
_symmetry.space_group_name_H-M   'P 1'
#
loop_
_entity.id
_entity.type
_entity.pdbx_description
1 polymer ?
#
loop_
_entity_poly.entity_id
_entity_poly.type
_entity_poly.pdbx_seq_one_letter_code
_entity_poly.pdbx_strand_id
1 'polypeptide(L)'
;MRESKIVALLVVVLLVLAAKSAYSAPRAKISVKVLSPDGSPVENATVLVFNLRILKPAFVGYTNSSGMLTATIPSREYYVMYVFKVSGDRLATLPVRIDLMRYLGLTSLEARVTLYPAARVVVTGKALYIGGMPAGAARIMILDREGSPLSKRLRGGEATVTIGGKKEELSADVVDVYGPTRDFTFIKLGMRRTLLKVREALAPLNVPLRIRVNYTVLDLRTFTLRGISVDFGSFESPIVFTSSEQVFKIDLLRTSLAGQIIEVKKELERARLMVDAFERMGFYIPDVRDLLKTGDELVGEAEKLFAKGAATSKVIAILERSYAIANDLVPKRLGFLRDIAKTGAIVMPSFLAVFAAVLAFYFFESNKMKMAAFSGIYAALVLAFAYIYPGFRLLWSLDRTLFVATVGGAYAIFFTLVFVLPRVLKEPELPGEIALGGLIAIAFTLGKRYSKLRVLRTSITVFSIAAFIWAFTVLASFGTVYTKIEEPGFASYAFNTVVVKRVADSTPLPLNLELDPLLFENRSEVSSTTLILFNRPDVKLRVIVSHGESEEVFHFAMGINASELERNAFLSRAVKLVTPLSENCILLPYSKWSSLGLKGGEKVEVVFEAEGYAANRLELSVAGYFDEAALDEWLDPDGMPVRPFIVKGGKPLYANSTDLVIAPSSLLLHLLRPPEGGEYSGVFHLYEIVATPASEEAGR
;
A
#
# COMPACT_ATOMS: atom_id res chain seq x y z
N MET A 1 73.66 36.36 1.92
CA MET A 1 72.42 35.60 2.20
C MET A 1 71.13 36.44 2.24
N ARG A 2 71.18 37.78 2.24
CA ARG A 2 69.98 38.66 2.32
C ARG A 2 69.42 39.03 0.94
N GLU A 3 70.26 39.17 -0.08
CA GLU A 3 69.84 39.54 -1.45
C GLU A 3 69.13 38.40 -2.21
N SER A 4 69.59 37.16 -2.05
CA SER A 4 68.95 35.97 -2.66
C SER A 4 67.49 35.78 -2.20
N LYS A 5 67.15 36.15 -0.96
CA LYS A 5 65.78 36.06 -0.45
C LYS A 5 64.85 37.13 -1.02
N ILE A 6 65.39 38.31 -1.33
CA ILE A 6 64.61 39.42 -1.92
C ILE A 6 64.29 39.10 -3.39
N VAL A 7 65.26 38.57 -4.14
CA VAL A 7 65.05 38.15 -5.53
C VAL A 7 64.05 36.99 -5.61
N ALA A 8 64.15 35.99 -4.73
CA ALA A 8 63.18 34.90 -4.68
C ALA A 8 61.76 35.40 -4.34
N LEU A 9 61.62 36.35 -3.42
CA LEU A 9 60.33 36.94 -3.08
C LEU A 9 59.74 37.72 -4.27
N LEU A 10 60.58 38.46 -5.00
CA LEU A 10 60.16 39.26 -6.15
C LEU A 10 59.72 38.37 -7.33
N VAL A 11 60.41 37.25 -7.55
CA VAL A 11 60.05 36.23 -8.55
C VAL A 11 58.74 35.53 -8.18
N VAL A 12 58.51 35.21 -6.90
CA VAL A 12 57.23 34.63 -6.43
C VAL A 12 56.09 35.63 -6.57
N VAL A 13 56.31 36.91 -6.25
CA VAL A 13 55.30 37.96 -6.43
C VAL A 13 54.99 38.19 -7.92
N LEU A 14 56.01 38.19 -8.79
CA LEU A 14 55.81 38.25 -10.24
C LEU A 14 55.11 37.01 -10.80
N LEU A 15 55.39 35.80 -10.30
CA LEU A 15 54.69 34.58 -10.67
C LEU A 15 53.23 34.59 -10.19
N VAL A 16 52.95 35.12 -8.99
CA VAL A 16 51.58 35.26 -8.48
C VAL A 16 50.80 36.33 -9.25
N LEU A 17 51.45 37.43 -9.65
CA LEU A 17 50.85 38.46 -10.49
C LEU A 17 50.63 37.98 -11.94
N ALA A 18 51.57 37.20 -12.49
CA ALA A 18 51.47 36.59 -13.81
C ALA A 18 50.44 35.44 -13.85
N ALA A 19 50.29 34.68 -12.76
CA ALA A 19 49.23 33.68 -12.63
C ALA A 19 47.84 34.31 -12.59
N LYS A 20 47.69 35.51 -12.01
CA LYS A 20 46.43 36.27 -12.03
C LYS A 20 46.05 36.78 -13.43
N SER A 21 47.02 37.13 -14.28
CA SER A 21 46.77 37.53 -15.67
C SER A 21 46.60 36.34 -16.63
N ALA A 22 47.16 35.17 -16.32
CA ALA A 22 47.01 33.95 -17.11
C ALA A 22 45.66 33.21 -16.90
N TYR A 23 44.92 33.51 -15.83
CA TYR A 23 43.61 32.91 -15.53
C TYR A 23 42.42 33.82 -15.92
N SER A 24 42.51 34.50 -17.07
CA SER A 24 41.36 35.15 -17.68
C SER A 24 40.51 34.07 -18.36
N ALA A 25 39.55 33.50 -17.62
CA ALA A 25 38.62 32.53 -18.20
C ALA A 25 37.89 33.17 -19.39
N PRO A 26 37.87 32.52 -20.59
CA PRO A 26 37.18 33.06 -21.75
C PRO A 26 35.72 33.35 -21.40
N ARG A 27 35.24 34.55 -21.74
CA ARG A 27 33.87 35.01 -21.44
C ARG A 27 33.03 35.00 -22.70
N ALA A 28 31.81 34.48 -22.59
CA ALA A 28 30.78 34.55 -23.62
C ALA A 28 29.94 35.83 -23.43
N LYS A 29 29.57 36.49 -24.54
CA LYS A 29 28.64 37.63 -24.51
C LYS A 29 27.21 37.16 -24.73
N ILE A 30 26.31 37.48 -23.82
CA ILE A 30 24.88 37.22 -23.93
C ILE A 30 24.17 38.54 -24.28
N SER A 31 23.32 38.53 -25.29
CA SER A 31 22.39 39.61 -25.62
C SER A 31 20.98 39.05 -25.75
N VAL A 32 20.04 39.57 -24.96
CA VAL A 32 18.64 39.12 -24.97
C VAL A 32 17.74 40.32 -25.22
N LYS A 33 16.84 40.18 -26.20
CA LYS A 33 15.74 41.09 -26.48
C LYS A 33 14.43 40.45 -26.04
N VAL A 34 13.72 41.09 -25.13
CA VAL A 34 12.46 40.58 -24.58
C VAL A 34 11.28 41.43 -25.04
N LEU A 35 10.30 40.78 -25.66
CA LEU A 35 9.12 41.40 -26.25
C LEU A 35 7.84 40.81 -25.64
N SER A 36 6.76 41.56 -25.70
CA SER A 36 5.40 41.08 -25.46
C SER A 36 4.82 40.43 -26.73
N PRO A 37 3.68 39.73 -26.66
CA PRO A 37 3.02 39.18 -27.84
C PRO A 37 2.64 40.25 -28.88
N ASP A 38 2.40 41.48 -28.44
CA ASP A 38 2.06 42.64 -29.28
C ASP A 38 3.32 43.31 -29.89
N GLY A 39 4.51 42.78 -29.61
CA GLY A 39 5.79 43.28 -30.13
C GLY A 39 6.39 44.45 -29.34
N SER A 40 5.74 44.91 -28.26
CA SER A 40 6.28 45.95 -27.39
C SER A 40 7.43 45.44 -26.52
N PRO A 41 8.48 46.24 -26.27
CA PRO A 41 9.58 45.84 -25.40
C PRO A 41 9.12 45.66 -23.95
N VAL A 42 9.60 44.61 -23.28
CA VAL A 42 9.25 44.33 -21.88
C VAL A 42 10.38 44.78 -20.97
N GLU A 43 10.15 45.87 -20.26
CA GLU A 43 11.05 46.37 -19.22
C GLU A 43 11.00 45.51 -17.95
N ASN A 44 12.15 45.41 -17.28
CA ASN A 44 12.36 44.72 -16.01
C ASN A 44 11.99 43.22 -16.04
N ALA A 45 12.18 42.58 -17.21
CA ALA A 45 12.12 41.13 -17.31
C ALA A 45 13.42 40.53 -16.76
N THR A 46 13.30 39.50 -15.94
CA THR A 46 14.42 38.78 -15.34
C THR A 46 15.00 37.79 -16.36
N VAL A 47 16.31 37.84 -16.54
CA VAL A 47 17.09 36.84 -17.28
C VAL A 47 18.00 36.12 -16.29
N LEU A 48 17.74 34.83 -16.11
CA LEU A 48 18.49 33.93 -15.25
C LEU A 48 19.29 32.97 -16.11
N VAL A 49 20.60 32.95 -15.93
CA VAL A 49 21.49 31.96 -16.54
C VAL A 49 22.01 31.06 -15.43
N PHE A 50 21.65 29.78 -15.49
CA PHE A 50 21.96 28.81 -14.45
C PHE A 50 23.09 27.88 -14.91
N ASN A 51 24.15 27.75 -14.10
CA ASN A 51 25.24 26.82 -14.37
C ASN A 51 24.88 25.44 -13.82
N LEU A 52 24.89 24.44 -14.71
CA LEU A 52 24.48 23.07 -14.40
C LEU A 52 25.58 22.21 -13.76
N ARG A 53 26.86 22.60 -13.90
CA ARG A 53 28.00 21.91 -13.29
C ARG A 53 28.12 22.23 -11.80
N ILE A 54 28.06 23.51 -11.45
CA ILE A 54 28.19 23.97 -10.05
C ILE A 54 26.83 24.15 -9.34
N LEU A 55 25.72 23.92 -10.04
CA LEU A 55 24.34 24.08 -9.57
C LEU A 55 24.07 25.44 -8.90
N LYS A 56 24.57 26.52 -9.52
CA LYS A 56 24.42 27.91 -9.05
C LYS A 56 24.06 28.86 -10.19
N PRO A 57 23.37 29.98 -9.91
CA PRO A 57 23.16 31.02 -10.92
C PRO A 57 24.51 31.60 -11.35
N ALA A 58 24.79 31.57 -12.65
CA ALA A 58 25.96 32.22 -13.25
C ALA A 58 25.71 33.71 -13.49
N PHE A 59 24.45 34.06 -13.77
CA PHE A 59 24.02 35.44 -13.96
C PHE A 59 22.54 35.59 -13.64
N VAL A 60 22.17 36.71 -13.03
CA VAL A 60 20.78 37.18 -12.88
C VAL A 60 20.78 38.67 -13.18
N GLY A 61 19.93 39.11 -14.11
CA GLY A 61 19.82 40.53 -14.47
C GLY A 61 18.46 40.88 -15.03
N TYR A 62 18.26 42.17 -15.31
CA TYR A 62 16.96 42.74 -15.70
C TYR A 62 17.08 43.51 -17.02
N THR A 63 16.08 43.39 -17.89
CA THR A 63 16.01 44.16 -19.14
C THR A 63 15.76 45.64 -18.88
N ASN A 64 16.35 46.50 -19.72
CA ASN A 64 16.14 47.95 -19.71
C ASN A 64 14.79 48.34 -20.36
N SER A 65 14.50 49.65 -20.44
CA SER A 65 13.29 50.20 -21.08
C SER A 65 13.11 49.83 -22.56
N SER A 66 14.19 49.48 -23.26
CA SER A 66 14.14 48.96 -24.64
C SER A 66 13.92 47.44 -24.72
N GLY A 67 13.73 46.76 -23.58
CA GLY A 67 13.58 45.31 -23.48
C GLY A 67 14.88 44.55 -23.71
N MET A 68 16.03 45.22 -23.70
CA MET A 68 17.34 44.65 -23.98
C MET A 68 18.13 44.39 -22.70
N LEU A 69 18.89 43.29 -22.70
CA LEU A 69 19.91 42.98 -21.71
C LEU A 69 21.17 42.51 -22.41
N THR A 70 22.33 42.98 -21.96
CA THR A 70 23.63 42.41 -22.36
C THR A 70 24.43 42.03 -21.12
N ALA A 71 25.00 40.83 -21.11
CA ALA A 71 25.78 40.29 -19.99
C ALA A 71 26.98 39.47 -20.50
N THR A 72 27.92 39.16 -19.60
CA THR A 72 29.02 38.24 -19.90
C THR A 72 29.07 37.10 -18.89
N ILE A 73 29.18 35.87 -19.37
CA ILE A 73 29.28 34.65 -18.54
C ILE A 73 30.57 33.88 -18.89
N PRO A 74 31.04 32.97 -18.02
CA PRO A 74 32.12 32.06 -18.39
C PRO A 74 31.77 31.18 -19.61
N SER A 75 32.73 30.90 -20.49
CA SER A 75 32.48 30.21 -21.78
C SER A 75 32.52 28.67 -21.68
N ARG A 76 33.25 28.10 -20.71
CA ARG A 76 33.58 26.65 -20.64
C ARG A 76 32.67 25.85 -19.70
N GLU A 77 31.39 26.16 -19.68
CA GLU A 77 30.43 25.62 -18.72
C GLU A 77 29.10 25.30 -19.39
N TYR A 78 28.28 24.47 -18.73
CA TYR A 78 26.96 24.09 -19.24
C TYR A 78 25.88 24.97 -18.61
N TYR A 79 25.04 25.56 -19.46
CA TYR A 79 24.05 26.53 -19.02
C TYR A 79 22.63 26.14 -19.42
N VAL A 80 21.68 26.70 -18.70
CA VAL A 80 20.30 26.86 -19.15
C VAL A 80 19.88 28.29 -18.83
N MET A 81 19.22 28.94 -19.80
CA MET A 81 18.75 30.32 -19.63
C MET A 81 17.23 30.33 -19.49
N TYR A 82 16.74 31.06 -18.49
CA TYR A 82 15.34 31.34 -18.27
C TYR A 82 15.07 32.84 -18.38
N VAL A 83 13.98 33.18 -19.05
CA VAL A 83 13.50 34.56 -19.16
C VAL A 83 12.06 34.61 -18.66
N PHE A 84 11.76 35.50 -17.72
CA PHE A 84 10.42 35.65 -17.14
C PHE A 84 10.27 37.02 -16.47
N LYS A 85 9.03 37.46 -16.25
CA LYS A 85 8.73 38.67 -15.47
C LYS A 85 8.19 38.31 -14.09
N VAL A 86 8.67 38.99 -13.06
CA VAL A 86 8.25 38.83 -11.67
C VAL A 86 7.36 40.01 -11.27
N SER A 87 6.25 39.74 -10.59
CA SER A 87 5.41 40.74 -9.93
C SER A 87 5.27 40.36 -8.47
N GLY A 88 5.82 41.19 -7.57
CA GLY A 88 5.95 40.87 -6.14
C GLY A 88 6.78 39.60 -5.91
N ASP A 89 6.15 38.60 -5.30
CA ASP A 89 6.76 37.29 -5.02
C ASP A 89 6.32 36.18 -5.99
N ARG A 90 5.81 36.54 -7.18
CA ARG A 90 5.26 35.57 -8.14
C ARG A 90 5.69 35.85 -9.57
N LEU A 91 5.67 34.81 -10.39
CA LEU A 91 5.82 34.93 -11.85
C LEU A 91 4.54 35.51 -12.47
N ALA A 92 4.69 36.57 -13.27
CA ALA A 92 3.59 37.23 -13.98
C ALA A 92 3.43 36.72 -15.43
N THR A 93 4.48 36.15 -15.99
CA THR A 93 4.52 35.63 -17.36
C THR A 93 4.96 34.18 -17.38
N LEU A 94 4.68 33.47 -18.47
CA LEU A 94 5.24 32.15 -18.70
C LEU A 94 6.78 32.25 -18.78
N PRO A 95 7.52 31.42 -18.04
CA PRO A 95 8.95 31.30 -18.24
C PRO A 95 9.27 30.73 -19.61
N VAL A 96 10.22 31.36 -20.30
CA VAL A 96 10.80 30.84 -21.53
C VAL A 96 12.18 30.29 -21.22
N ARG A 97 12.46 29.08 -21.70
CA ARG A 97 13.71 28.36 -21.52
C ARG A 97 14.47 28.27 -22.83
N ILE A 98 15.77 28.52 -22.76
CA ILE A 98 16.73 28.22 -23.82
C ILE A 98 17.73 27.21 -23.27
N ASP A 99 17.73 26.02 -23.84
CA ASP A 99 18.59 24.91 -23.41
C ASP A 99 19.98 25.04 -24.06
N LEU A 100 20.99 25.28 -23.23
CA LEU A 100 22.39 25.43 -23.66
C LEU A 100 23.26 24.24 -23.21
N MET A 101 22.64 23.13 -22.78
CA MET A 101 23.35 21.97 -22.24
C MET A 101 24.31 21.29 -23.22
N ARG A 102 24.08 21.44 -24.52
CA ARG A 102 24.88 20.79 -25.56
C ARG A 102 26.04 21.65 -26.07
N TYR A 103 26.16 22.87 -25.55
CA TYR A 103 27.00 23.92 -26.13
C TYR A 103 28.13 24.34 -25.19
N LEU A 104 29.24 23.62 -25.26
CA LEU A 104 30.47 23.92 -24.52
C LEU A 104 31.36 24.89 -25.31
N GLY A 105 31.89 25.93 -24.66
CA GLY A 105 32.74 26.92 -25.34
C GLY A 105 31.96 28.05 -26.02
N LEU A 106 30.82 28.44 -25.43
CA LEU A 106 29.97 29.50 -25.93
C LEU A 106 30.76 30.82 -26.10
N THR A 107 30.70 31.45 -27.26
CA THR A 107 31.36 32.75 -27.53
C THR A 107 30.36 33.90 -27.49
N SER A 108 29.20 33.73 -28.12
CA SER A 108 28.07 34.66 -27.98
C SER A 108 26.73 33.93 -28.04
N LEU A 109 25.72 34.53 -27.40
CA LEU A 109 24.32 34.13 -27.46
C LEU A 109 23.49 35.37 -27.74
N GLU A 110 22.74 35.37 -28.83
CA GLU A 110 21.77 36.40 -29.18
C GLU A 110 20.38 35.77 -29.15
N ALA A 111 19.50 36.22 -28.26
CA ALA A 111 18.16 35.65 -28.11
C ALA A 111 17.09 36.71 -28.25
N ARG A 112 16.04 36.40 -29.01
CA ARG A 112 14.82 37.18 -29.10
C ARG A 112 13.69 36.37 -28.48
N VAL A 113 13.19 36.82 -27.34
CA VAL A 113 12.23 36.10 -26.50
C VAL A 113 10.91 36.86 -26.40
N THR A 114 9.80 36.14 -26.47
CA THR A 114 8.45 36.66 -26.29
C THR A 114 7.88 36.16 -24.97
N LEU A 115 7.50 37.06 -24.07
CA LEU A 115 6.89 36.71 -22.79
C LEU A 115 5.38 36.83 -22.83
N TYR A 116 4.70 35.71 -22.65
CA TYR A 116 3.24 35.65 -22.61
C TYR A 116 2.72 35.91 -21.20
N PRO A 117 1.72 36.80 -21.02
CA PRO A 117 0.99 36.90 -19.76
C PRO A 117 0.38 35.56 -19.36
N ALA A 118 0.41 35.27 -18.05
CA ALA A 118 -0.03 33.99 -17.52
C ALA A 118 -1.23 34.11 -16.56
N ALA A 119 -2.17 33.18 -16.68
CA ALA A 119 -3.11 32.80 -15.63
C ALA A 119 -2.57 31.61 -14.82
N ARG A 120 -3.22 31.29 -13.69
CA ARG A 120 -2.73 30.28 -12.75
C ARG A 120 -3.60 29.03 -12.76
N VAL A 121 -2.92 27.89 -12.71
CA VAL A 121 -3.53 26.58 -12.47
C VAL A 121 -2.98 26.06 -11.14
N VAL A 122 -3.87 25.72 -10.21
CA VAL A 122 -3.47 25.30 -8.86
C VAL A 122 -4.08 23.95 -8.56
N VAL A 123 -3.25 22.98 -8.19
CA VAL A 123 -3.69 21.64 -7.77
C VAL A 123 -3.78 21.58 -6.25
N THR A 124 -4.99 21.33 -5.74
CA THR A 124 -5.30 21.18 -4.32
C THR A 124 -5.70 19.73 -4.00
N GLY A 125 -5.73 19.36 -2.72
CA GLY A 125 -6.10 17.99 -2.29
C GLY A 125 -4.97 16.96 -2.43
N LYS A 126 -5.14 15.79 -1.82
CA LYS A 126 -4.19 14.67 -1.92
C LYS A 126 -4.67 13.69 -3.00
N ALA A 127 -3.75 13.03 -3.70
CA ALA A 127 -4.11 11.95 -4.60
C ALA A 127 -4.53 10.73 -3.79
N LEU A 128 -5.64 10.09 -4.19
CA LEU A 128 -6.13 8.85 -3.59
C LEU A 128 -5.92 7.68 -4.56
N TYR A 129 -5.53 6.53 -4.03
CA TYR A 129 -5.49 5.27 -4.76
C TYR A 129 -5.87 4.11 -3.85
N ILE A 130 -6.97 3.42 -4.15
CA ILE A 130 -7.46 2.29 -3.37
C ILE A 130 -6.66 1.04 -3.74
N GLY A 131 -6.17 0.32 -2.72
CA GLY A 131 -5.25 -0.80 -2.90
C GLY A 131 -3.78 -0.40 -3.07
N GLY A 132 -3.42 0.83 -2.72
CA GLY A 132 -2.04 1.30 -2.74
C GLY A 132 -1.86 2.65 -2.06
N MET A 133 -0.80 3.38 -2.41
CA MET A 133 -0.54 4.71 -1.86
C MET A 133 0.01 5.66 -2.92
N PRO A 134 -0.33 6.97 -2.87
CA PRO A 134 0.29 7.95 -3.75
C PRO A 134 1.81 8.01 -3.51
N ALA A 135 2.58 8.06 -4.59
CA ALA A 135 4.03 8.08 -4.57
C ALA A 135 4.55 9.33 -5.28
N GLY A 136 5.13 10.26 -4.52
CA GLY A 136 5.71 11.50 -5.05
C GLY A 136 4.69 12.60 -5.36
N ALA A 137 5.18 13.69 -5.97
CA ALA A 137 4.37 14.87 -6.26
C ALA A 137 3.77 14.83 -7.67
N ALA A 138 2.58 15.44 -7.83
CA ALA A 138 1.93 15.57 -9.12
C ALA A 138 2.68 16.52 -10.06
N ARG A 139 2.71 16.17 -11.34
CA ARG A 139 3.18 17.01 -12.46
C ARG A 139 1.98 17.60 -13.18
N ILE A 140 2.08 18.86 -13.55
CA ILE A 140 1.03 19.59 -14.28
C ILE A 140 1.58 19.92 -15.65
N MET A 141 0.96 19.40 -16.69
CA MET A 141 1.33 19.62 -18.09
C MET A 141 0.29 20.52 -18.74
N ILE A 142 0.76 21.60 -19.35
CA ILE A 142 -0.05 22.50 -20.16
C ILE A 142 0.12 22.08 -21.61
N LEU A 143 -0.98 21.65 -22.22
CA LEU A 143 -1.04 21.11 -23.56
C LEU A 143 -1.84 22.06 -24.46
N ASP A 144 -1.60 21.98 -25.76
CA ASP A 144 -2.47 22.61 -26.74
C ASP A 144 -3.82 21.89 -26.85
N ARG A 145 -4.70 22.42 -27.70
CA ARG A 145 -6.03 21.86 -27.97
C ARG A 145 -5.97 20.42 -28.46
N GLU A 146 -4.95 20.08 -29.24
CA GLU A 146 -4.71 18.76 -29.84
C GLU A 146 -4.10 17.77 -28.83
N GLY A 147 -3.60 18.25 -27.68
CA GLY A 147 -2.98 17.44 -26.64
C GLY A 147 -1.46 17.29 -26.78
N SER A 148 -0.81 18.07 -27.63
CA SER A 148 0.64 18.17 -27.74
C SER A 148 1.21 19.16 -26.71
N PRO A 149 2.50 19.03 -26.33
CA PRO A 149 3.16 19.99 -25.44
C PRO A 149 3.06 21.42 -26.00
N LEU A 150 2.65 22.38 -25.16
CA LEU A 150 2.42 23.77 -25.57
C LEU A 150 3.65 24.39 -26.24
N SER A 151 4.86 24.00 -25.81
CA SER A 151 6.14 24.44 -26.40
C SER A 151 6.28 24.20 -27.90
N LYS A 152 5.60 23.19 -28.46
CA LYS A 152 5.65 22.91 -29.91
C LYS A 152 4.86 23.90 -30.75
N ARG A 153 3.78 24.46 -30.19
CA ARG A 153 2.85 25.36 -30.91
C ARG A 153 3.07 26.82 -30.55
N LEU A 154 3.31 27.12 -29.28
CA LEU A 154 3.59 28.46 -28.79
C LEU A 154 5.09 28.64 -28.63
N ARG A 155 5.74 29.22 -29.63
CA ARG A 155 7.18 29.51 -29.56
C ARG A 155 7.45 30.63 -28.57
N GLY A 156 8.38 30.41 -27.65
CA GLY A 156 8.89 31.45 -26.74
C GLY A 156 9.89 32.39 -27.41
N GLY A 157 10.33 32.09 -28.64
CA GLY A 157 11.25 32.91 -29.42
C GLY A 157 12.35 32.10 -30.11
N GLU A 158 13.42 32.78 -30.50
CA GLU A 158 14.55 32.20 -31.23
C GLU A 158 15.86 32.69 -30.59
N ALA A 159 16.87 31.84 -30.62
CA ALA A 159 18.20 32.16 -30.13
C ALA A 159 19.27 31.70 -31.12
N THR A 160 20.34 32.45 -31.26
CA THR A 160 21.50 32.10 -32.08
C THR A 160 22.72 32.04 -31.17
N VAL A 161 23.40 30.89 -31.18
CA VAL A 161 24.65 30.67 -30.44
C VAL A 161 25.83 30.67 -31.40
N THR A 162 26.93 31.29 -30.98
CA THR A 162 28.20 31.25 -31.71
C THR A 162 29.23 30.47 -30.92
N ILE A 163 29.79 29.42 -31.51
CA ILE A 163 30.77 28.50 -30.88
C ILE A 163 31.91 28.28 -31.86
N GLY A 164 33.14 28.66 -31.47
CA GLY A 164 34.31 28.51 -32.33
C GLY A 164 34.15 29.16 -33.71
N GLY A 165 33.34 30.22 -33.83
CA GLY A 165 33.05 30.92 -35.08
C GLY A 165 31.87 30.37 -35.90
N LYS A 166 31.27 29.24 -35.53
CA LYS A 166 30.05 28.70 -36.17
C LYS A 166 28.79 29.20 -35.46
N LYS A 167 27.77 29.59 -36.23
CA LYS A 167 26.46 30.00 -35.73
C LYS A 167 25.49 28.83 -35.81
N GLU A 168 24.78 28.55 -34.73
CA GLU A 168 23.66 27.62 -34.69
C GLU A 168 22.41 28.30 -34.15
N GLU A 169 21.25 27.96 -34.72
CA GLU A 169 19.94 28.44 -34.29
C GLU A 169 19.31 27.46 -33.30
N LEU A 170 18.66 28.03 -32.30
CA LEU A 170 18.02 27.35 -31.18
C LEU A 170 16.60 27.88 -30.99
N SER A 171 15.69 26.99 -30.60
CA SER A 171 14.37 27.42 -30.15
C SER A 171 14.44 27.92 -28.71
N ALA A 172 13.70 28.99 -28.44
CA ALA A 172 13.34 29.38 -27.09
C ALA A 172 11.95 28.81 -26.80
N ASP A 173 11.87 27.83 -25.90
CA ASP A 173 10.65 27.08 -25.63
C ASP A 173 9.95 27.64 -24.39
N VAL A 174 8.63 27.79 -24.43
CA VAL A 174 7.87 28.07 -23.20
C VAL A 174 7.91 26.86 -22.27
N VAL A 175 8.02 27.09 -20.96
CA VAL A 175 7.89 26.02 -19.97
C VAL A 175 6.44 25.58 -19.94
N ASP A 176 6.19 24.31 -20.23
CA ASP A 176 4.84 23.71 -20.34
C ASP A 176 4.62 22.53 -19.36
N VAL A 177 5.66 22.12 -18.62
CA VAL A 177 5.56 21.10 -17.56
C VAL A 177 6.03 21.67 -16.22
N TYR A 178 5.13 21.61 -15.23
CA TYR A 178 5.32 22.10 -13.88
C TYR A 178 5.23 20.96 -12.86
N GLY A 179 5.64 21.21 -11.62
CA GLY A 179 5.73 20.18 -10.56
C GLY A 179 7.17 19.97 -10.07
N PRO A 180 7.52 18.75 -9.64
CA PRO A 180 8.91 18.39 -9.31
C PRO A 180 9.75 18.23 -10.60
N THR A 181 9.93 19.33 -11.35
CA THR A 181 10.68 19.37 -12.61
C THR A 181 12.03 20.06 -12.43
N ARG A 182 12.92 19.87 -13.40
CA ARG A 182 14.22 20.57 -13.44
C ARG A 182 14.03 22.09 -13.50
N ASP A 183 13.07 22.55 -14.29
CA ASP A 183 12.78 23.97 -14.48
C ASP A 183 12.35 24.63 -13.16
N PHE A 184 11.47 23.98 -12.40
CA PHE A 184 11.09 24.42 -11.05
C PHE A 184 12.31 24.55 -10.13
N THR A 185 13.16 23.51 -10.07
CA THR A 185 14.34 23.48 -9.21
C THR A 185 15.34 24.57 -9.58
N PHE A 186 15.63 24.77 -10.87
CA PHE A 186 16.61 25.76 -11.32
C PHE A 186 16.13 27.19 -11.13
N ILE A 187 14.84 27.48 -11.36
CA ILE A 187 14.28 28.81 -11.08
C ILE A 187 14.33 29.10 -9.57
N LYS A 188 13.95 28.12 -8.72
CA LYS A 188 14.00 28.26 -7.25
C LYS A 188 15.41 28.51 -6.75
N LEU A 189 16.39 27.69 -7.16
CA LEU A 189 17.79 27.84 -6.76
C LEU A 189 18.42 29.11 -7.33
N GLY A 190 18.10 29.47 -8.57
CA GLY A 190 18.64 30.64 -9.25
C GLY A 190 18.18 31.95 -8.60
N MET A 191 16.90 32.04 -8.25
CA MET A 191 16.32 33.22 -7.61
C MET A 191 16.50 33.25 -6.08
N ARG A 192 16.95 32.15 -5.48
CA ARG A 192 17.08 31.96 -4.01
C ARG A 192 15.77 32.21 -3.23
N ARG A 193 14.63 32.16 -3.92
CA ARG A 193 13.27 32.29 -3.36
C ARG A 193 12.27 31.51 -4.21
N THR A 194 11.14 31.16 -3.62
CA THR A 194 10.11 30.35 -4.28
C THR A 194 9.09 31.25 -5.00
N LEU A 195 9.29 31.48 -6.30
CA LEU A 195 8.39 32.31 -7.13
C LEU A 195 7.17 31.55 -7.71
N LEU A 196 7.25 30.22 -7.71
CA LEU A 196 6.21 29.29 -8.15
C LEU A 196 6.16 28.16 -7.13
N LYS A 197 4.98 27.70 -6.71
CA LYS A 197 4.87 26.53 -5.81
C LYS A 197 4.85 25.24 -6.62
N VAL A 198 5.25 24.12 -6.00
CA VAL A 198 5.30 22.79 -6.65
C VAL A 198 3.95 22.37 -7.24
N ARG A 199 2.83 22.81 -6.64
CA ARG A 199 1.47 22.47 -7.10
C ARG A 199 0.82 23.56 -7.94
N GLU A 200 1.62 24.46 -8.49
CA GLU A 200 1.15 25.57 -9.32
C GLU A 200 1.78 25.49 -10.71
N ALA A 201 0.98 25.83 -11.71
CA ALA A 201 1.36 25.94 -13.10
C ALA A 201 0.86 27.27 -13.68
N LEU A 202 1.49 27.68 -14.78
CA LEU A 202 1.17 28.91 -15.49
C LEU A 202 0.64 28.57 -16.88
N ALA A 203 -0.43 29.25 -17.29
CA ALA A 203 -1.10 29.02 -18.57
C ALA A 203 -1.24 30.34 -19.34
N PRO A 204 -0.94 30.39 -20.65
CA PRO A 204 -1.02 31.64 -21.41
C PRO A 204 -2.46 32.15 -21.53
N LEU A 205 -2.63 33.46 -21.59
CA LEU A 205 -3.92 34.09 -21.85
C LEU A 205 -4.33 33.95 -23.33
N ASN A 206 -5.64 33.84 -23.58
CA ASN A 206 -6.28 33.82 -24.90
C ASN A 206 -5.83 32.68 -25.83
N VAL A 207 -5.27 31.60 -25.28
CA VAL A 207 -4.91 30.38 -26.01
C VAL A 207 -5.83 29.24 -25.55
N PRO A 208 -6.39 28.43 -26.46
CA PRO A 208 -7.13 27.22 -26.10
C PRO A 208 -6.18 26.10 -25.65
N LEU A 209 -6.38 25.61 -24.43
CA LEU A 209 -5.47 24.69 -23.75
C LEU A 209 -6.19 23.45 -23.23
N ARG A 210 -5.41 22.39 -23.04
CA ARG A 210 -5.76 21.24 -22.21
C ARG A 210 -4.77 21.14 -21.06
N ILE A 211 -5.24 20.75 -19.88
CA ILE A 211 -4.37 20.63 -18.71
C ILE A 211 -4.35 19.16 -18.33
N ARG A 212 -3.17 18.55 -18.27
CA ARG A 212 -3.00 17.17 -17.80
C ARG A 212 -2.30 17.16 -16.46
N VAL A 213 -2.92 16.56 -15.46
CA VAL A 213 -2.29 16.30 -14.16
C VAL A 213 -1.88 14.83 -14.11
N ASN A 214 -0.58 14.60 -13.96
CA ASN A 214 -0.01 13.26 -13.86
C ASN A 214 0.54 13.05 -12.44
N TYR A 215 0.12 11.99 -11.77
CA TYR A 215 0.64 11.61 -10.46
C TYR A 215 0.98 10.13 -10.43
N THR A 216 1.97 9.77 -9.63
CA THR A 216 2.41 8.38 -9.50
C THR A 216 1.80 7.76 -8.25
N VAL A 217 1.44 6.48 -8.35
CA VAL A 217 0.91 5.68 -7.25
C VAL A 217 1.71 4.39 -7.16
N LEU A 218 1.99 3.94 -5.94
CA LEU A 218 2.50 2.61 -5.67
C LEU A 218 1.31 1.67 -5.53
N ASP A 219 1.18 0.75 -6.47
CA ASP A 219 0.21 -0.32 -6.40
C ASP A 219 0.77 -1.43 -5.50
N LEU A 220 0.22 -1.58 -4.29
CA LEU A 220 0.71 -2.54 -3.29
C LEU A 220 0.42 -3.99 -3.68
N ARG A 221 -0.43 -4.24 -4.68
CA ARG A 221 -0.78 -5.59 -5.14
C ARG A 221 0.35 -6.19 -5.97
N THR A 222 0.97 -5.34 -6.79
CA THR A 222 2.05 -5.73 -7.71
C THR A 222 3.40 -5.17 -7.30
N PHE A 223 3.44 -4.32 -6.27
CA PHE A 223 4.59 -3.52 -5.88
C PHE A 223 5.19 -2.72 -7.05
N THR A 224 4.33 -2.20 -7.94
CA THR A 224 4.76 -1.41 -9.10
C THR A 224 4.31 0.05 -9.00
N LEU A 225 5.15 0.95 -9.49
CA LEU A 225 4.80 2.36 -9.65
C LEU A 225 3.99 2.54 -10.94
N ARG A 226 2.80 3.11 -10.81
CA ARG A 226 1.90 3.43 -11.93
C ARG A 226 1.71 4.93 -12.05
N GLY A 227 1.86 5.47 -13.26
CA GLY A 227 1.51 6.85 -13.57
C GLY A 227 0.05 6.96 -13.96
N ILE A 228 -0.73 7.76 -13.23
CA ILE A 228 -2.12 8.07 -13.53
C ILE A 228 -2.19 9.49 -14.07
N SER A 229 -2.80 9.65 -15.24
CA SER A 229 -2.99 10.95 -15.89
C SER A 229 -4.46 11.30 -15.97
N VAL A 230 -4.79 12.54 -15.63
CA VAL A 230 -6.12 13.10 -15.72
C VAL A 230 -6.07 14.34 -16.60
N ASP A 231 -6.95 14.38 -17.61
CA ASP A 231 -7.06 15.49 -18.54
C ASP A 231 -8.25 16.40 -18.20
N PHE A 232 -8.00 17.70 -18.20
CA PHE A 232 -8.99 18.76 -18.07
C PHE A 232 -9.06 19.55 -19.38
N GLY A 233 -10.28 19.77 -19.87
CA GLY A 233 -10.52 20.28 -21.21
C GLY A 233 -10.40 19.18 -22.28
N SER A 234 -11.13 19.38 -23.36
CA SER A 234 -11.13 18.47 -24.51
C SER A 234 -10.83 19.24 -25.80
N PHE A 235 -10.71 18.52 -26.91
CA PHE A 235 -10.59 19.15 -28.22
C PHE A 235 -11.84 20.00 -28.56
N GLU A 236 -13.03 19.55 -28.16
CA GLU A 236 -14.29 20.25 -28.41
C GLU A 236 -14.55 21.37 -27.39
N SER A 237 -14.07 21.22 -26.16
CA SER A 237 -14.21 22.19 -25.07
C SER A 237 -12.85 22.47 -24.39
N PRO A 238 -11.96 23.24 -25.05
CA PRO A 238 -10.67 23.61 -24.46
C PRO A 238 -10.85 24.67 -23.35
N ILE A 239 -9.86 24.75 -22.47
CA ILE A 239 -9.81 25.76 -21.41
C ILE A 239 -9.15 27.02 -21.97
N VAL A 240 -9.78 28.18 -21.80
CA VAL A 240 -9.26 29.48 -22.23
C VAL A 240 -9.24 30.43 -21.04
N PHE A 241 -8.10 31.06 -20.80
CA PHE A 241 -7.92 32.07 -19.75
C PHE A 241 -7.98 33.47 -20.35
N THR A 242 -8.77 34.37 -19.77
CA THR A 242 -8.96 35.75 -20.29
C THR A 242 -8.29 36.82 -19.42
N SER A 243 -7.94 36.50 -18.17
CA SER A 243 -7.29 37.44 -17.24
C SER A 243 -6.20 36.75 -16.42
N SER A 244 -5.12 37.48 -16.13
CA SER A 244 -4.02 37.02 -15.26
C SER A 244 -4.43 36.79 -13.81
N GLU A 245 -5.59 37.33 -13.39
CA GLU A 245 -6.15 37.11 -12.05
C GLU A 245 -6.93 35.79 -11.94
N GLN A 246 -7.27 35.15 -13.06
CA GLN A 246 -7.99 33.89 -13.05
C GLN A 246 -7.14 32.77 -12.47
N VAL A 247 -7.74 32.00 -11.57
CA VAL A 247 -7.14 30.83 -10.94
C VAL A 247 -8.01 29.61 -11.19
N PHE A 248 -7.55 28.68 -12.02
CA PHE A 248 -8.20 27.40 -12.23
C PHE A 248 -7.75 26.42 -11.14
N LYS A 249 -8.65 26.10 -10.22
CA LYS A 249 -8.38 25.18 -9.10
C LYS A 249 -8.80 23.76 -9.48
N ILE A 250 -7.86 22.83 -9.39
CA ILE A 250 -8.08 21.40 -9.62
C ILE A 250 -8.02 20.70 -8.27
N ASP A 251 -9.13 20.08 -7.85
CA ASP A 251 -9.15 19.24 -6.67
C ASP A 251 -8.75 17.80 -7.05
N LEU A 252 -7.52 17.45 -6.71
CA LEU A 252 -6.95 16.13 -6.97
C LEU A 252 -7.62 15.03 -6.16
N LEU A 253 -8.13 15.32 -4.96
CA LEU A 253 -8.82 14.34 -4.13
C LEU A 253 -10.14 13.93 -4.79
N ARG A 254 -10.96 14.92 -5.15
CA ARG A 254 -12.23 14.67 -5.83
C ARG A 254 -12.04 13.98 -7.18
N THR A 255 -11.03 14.40 -7.93
CA THR A 255 -10.77 13.84 -9.27
C THR A 255 -10.20 12.42 -9.21
N SER A 256 -9.28 12.16 -8.28
CA SER A 256 -8.75 10.81 -8.08
C SER A 256 -9.83 9.86 -7.55
N LEU A 257 -10.71 10.31 -6.66
CA LEU A 257 -11.86 9.52 -6.17
C LEU A 257 -12.79 9.09 -7.31
N ALA A 258 -13.12 9.99 -8.24
CA ALA A 258 -13.92 9.65 -9.42
C ALA A 258 -13.26 8.54 -10.27
N GLY A 259 -11.93 8.61 -10.43
CA GLY A 259 -11.16 7.57 -11.09
C GLY A 259 -11.14 6.24 -10.31
N GLN A 260 -11.09 6.30 -8.97
CA GLN A 260 -11.12 5.11 -8.11
C GLN A 260 -12.45 4.35 -8.21
N ILE A 261 -13.58 5.03 -8.33
CA ILE A 261 -14.88 4.38 -8.56
C ILE A 261 -14.82 3.49 -9.81
N ILE A 262 -14.29 4.03 -10.92
CA ILE A 262 -14.16 3.30 -12.17
C ILE A 262 -13.20 2.12 -12.03
N GLU A 263 -12.09 2.30 -11.31
CA GLU A 263 -11.10 1.23 -11.13
C GLU A 263 -11.64 0.10 -10.25
N VAL A 264 -12.33 0.40 -9.15
CA VAL A 264 -12.97 -0.62 -8.28
C VAL A 264 -14.03 -1.41 -9.06
N LYS A 265 -14.81 -0.76 -9.94
CA LYS A 265 -15.72 -1.48 -10.85
C LYS A 265 -14.99 -2.51 -11.72
N LYS A 266 -13.84 -2.14 -12.29
CA LYS A 266 -13.05 -3.09 -13.07
C LYS A 266 -12.53 -4.24 -12.22
N GLU A 267 -12.18 -4.00 -10.96
CA GLU A 267 -11.78 -5.08 -10.05
C GLU A 267 -12.93 -6.04 -9.75
N LEU A 268 -14.15 -5.54 -9.53
CA LEU A 268 -15.34 -6.39 -9.39
C LEU A 268 -15.61 -7.22 -10.65
N GLU A 269 -15.45 -6.64 -11.85
CA GLU A 269 -15.57 -7.40 -13.09
C GLU A 269 -14.50 -8.50 -13.20
N ARG A 270 -13.25 -8.23 -12.81
CA ARG A 270 -12.20 -9.26 -12.76
C ARG A 270 -12.56 -10.38 -11.78
N ALA A 271 -13.04 -10.02 -10.59
CA ALA A 271 -13.48 -11.00 -9.59
C ALA A 271 -14.67 -11.83 -10.11
N ARG A 272 -15.61 -11.21 -10.84
CA ARG A 272 -16.73 -11.90 -11.49
C ARG A 272 -16.26 -12.90 -12.53
N LEU A 273 -15.29 -12.51 -13.39
CA LEU A 273 -14.68 -13.43 -14.36
C LEU A 273 -14.00 -14.63 -13.67
N MET A 274 -13.39 -14.42 -12.50
CA MET A 274 -12.82 -15.51 -11.70
C MET A 274 -13.92 -16.46 -11.17
N VAL A 275 -15.01 -15.93 -10.64
CA VAL A 275 -16.15 -16.74 -10.17
C VAL A 275 -16.76 -17.54 -11.31
N ASP A 276 -17.02 -16.90 -12.45
CA ASP A 276 -17.54 -17.57 -13.65
C ASP A 276 -16.63 -18.71 -14.12
N ALA A 277 -15.30 -18.54 -14.02
CA ALA A 277 -14.35 -19.59 -14.33
C ALA A 277 -14.49 -20.80 -13.38
N PHE A 278 -14.70 -20.57 -12.09
CA PHE A 278 -14.93 -21.64 -11.11
C PHE A 278 -16.27 -22.35 -11.33
N GLU A 279 -17.33 -21.63 -11.64
CA GLU A 279 -18.63 -22.25 -11.95
C GLU A 279 -18.56 -23.10 -13.22
N ARG A 280 -17.83 -22.67 -14.25
CA ARG A 280 -17.55 -23.48 -15.46
C ARG A 280 -16.75 -24.75 -15.17
N MET A 281 -15.97 -24.76 -14.08
CA MET A 281 -15.29 -25.98 -13.61
C MET A 281 -16.22 -26.94 -12.86
N GLY A 282 -17.46 -26.51 -12.54
CA GLY A 282 -18.47 -27.33 -11.86
C GLY A 282 -18.61 -27.02 -10.37
N PHE A 283 -17.98 -25.95 -9.87
CA PHE A 283 -18.21 -25.48 -8.50
C PHE A 283 -19.57 -24.78 -8.41
N TYR A 284 -20.34 -25.07 -7.37
CA TYR A 284 -21.57 -24.36 -7.04
C TYR A 284 -21.29 -23.36 -5.92
N ILE A 285 -21.35 -22.05 -6.22
CA ILE A 285 -20.87 -20.99 -5.30
C ILE A 285 -21.83 -19.77 -5.24
N PRO A 286 -23.10 -19.96 -4.86
CA PRO A 286 -24.09 -18.87 -4.80
C PRO A 286 -23.67 -17.75 -3.83
N ASP A 287 -23.10 -18.09 -2.68
CA ASP A 287 -22.70 -17.10 -1.66
C ASP A 287 -21.61 -16.13 -2.14
N VAL A 288 -20.72 -16.59 -3.02
CA VAL A 288 -19.69 -15.72 -3.61
C VAL A 288 -20.30 -14.79 -4.66
N ARG A 289 -21.38 -15.22 -5.35
CA ARG A 289 -22.18 -14.31 -6.19
C ARG A 289 -22.90 -13.26 -5.34
N ASP A 290 -23.45 -13.62 -4.20
CA ASP A 290 -24.10 -12.67 -3.30
C ASP A 290 -23.10 -11.66 -2.72
N LEU A 291 -21.87 -12.09 -2.44
CA LEU A 291 -20.78 -11.18 -2.07
C LEU A 291 -20.43 -10.20 -3.20
N LEU A 292 -20.31 -10.67 -4.45
CA LEU A 292 -20.07 -9.78 -5.59
C LEU A 292 -21.20 -8.78 -5.78
N LYS A 293 -22.46 -9.22 -5.63
CA LYS A 293 -23.63 -8.35 -5.69
C LYS A 293 -23.59 -7.28 -4.60
N THR A 294 -23.21 -7.66 -3.37
CA THR A 294 -22.98 -6.70 -2.27
C THR A 294 -21.89 -5.68 -2.66
N GLY A 295 -20.82 -6.14 -3.30
CA GLY A 295 -19.76 -5.28 -3.83
C GLY A 295 -20.25 -4.27 -4.86
N ASP A 296 -21.12 -4.69 -5.79
CA ASP A 296 -21.76 -3.84 -6.79
C ASP A 296 -22.69 -2.79 -6.15
N GLU A 297 -23.49 -3.22 -5.15
CA GLU A 297 -24.38 -2.34 -4.40
C GLU A 297 -23.60 -1.23 -3.67
N LEU A 298 -22.48 -1.58 -3.02
CA LEU A 298 -21.59 -0.62 -2.35
C LEU A 298 -21.00 0.39 -3.34
N VAL A 299 -20.57 -0.04 -4.53
CA VAL A 299 -20.07 0.90 -5.54
C VAL A 299 -21.20 1.80 -6.05
N GLY A 300 -22.40 1.26 -6.27
CA GLY A 300 -23.56 2.05 -6.63
C GLY A 300 -23.96 3.08 -5.58
N GLU A 301 -23.79 2.75 -4.29
CA GLU A 301 -23.96 3.68 -3.18
C GLU A 301 -22.88 4.77 -3.19
N ALA A 302 -21.61 4.39 -3.35
CA ALA A 302 -20.49 5.32 -3.45
C ALA A 302 -20.67 6.33 -4.59
N GLU A 303 -21.17 5.89 -5.76
CA GLU A 303 -21.49 6.76 -6.89
C GLU A 303 -22.59 7.76 -6.56
N LYS A 304 -23.66 7.30 -5.91
CA LYS A 304 -24.77 8.18 -5.47
C LYS A 304 -24.28 9.22 -4.47
N LEU A 305 -23.45 8.82 -3.50
CA LEU A 305 -22.88 9.72 -2.50
C LEU A 305 -21.92 10.73 -3.11
N PHE A 306 -21.08 10.30 -4.05
CA PHE A 306 -20.18 11.17 -4.80
C PHE A 306 -20.97 12.21 -5.63
N ALA A 307 -22.04 11.78 -6.32
CA ALA A 307 -22.90 12.67 -7.10
C ALA A 307 -23.64 13.70 -6.22
N LYS A 308 -24.03 13.31 -5.01
CA LYS A 308 -24.67 14.21 -4.02
C LYS A 308 -23.68 15.16 -3.32
N GLY A 309 -22.37 15.03 -3.57
CA GLY A 309 -21.35 15.84 -2.89
C GLY A 309 -21.21 15.53 -1.41
N ALA A 310 -21.49 14.30 -0.98
CA ALA A 310 -21.29 13.85 0.40
C ALA A 310 -19.80 13.87 0.79
N ALA A 311 -19.52 13.74 2.09
CA ALA A 311 -18.16 13.73 2.62
C ALA A 311 -17.30 12.66 1.93
N THR A 312 -16.14 13.07 1.41
CA THR A 312 -15.21 12.22 0.65
C THR A 312 -14.80 10.97 1.44
N SER A 313 -14.58 11.09 2.76
CA SER A 313 -14.21 9.97 3.64
C SER A 313 -15.23 8.82 3.62
N LYS A 314 -16.53 9.13 3.61
CA LYS A 314 -17.60 8.12 3.53
C LYS A 314 -17.57 7.36 2.20
N VAL A 315 -17.34 8.08 1.10
CA VAL A 315 -17.23 7.47 -0.24
C VAL A 315 -16.01 6.55 -0.31
N ILE A 316 -14.88 6.98 0.27
CA ILE A 316 -13.65 6.20 0.32
C ILE A 316 -13.88 4.90 1.10
N ALA A 317 -14.44 4.96 2.31
CA ALA A 317 -14.67 3.78 3.15
C ALA A 317 -15.55 2.72 2.45
N ILE A 318 -16.62 3.16 1.76
CA ILE A 318 -17.50 2.25 1.00
C ILE A 318 -16.76 1.61 -0.17
N LEU A 319 -15.95 2.38 -0.89
CA LEU A 319 -15.15 1.85 -2.01
C LEU A 319 -14.05 0.90 -1.54
N GLU A 320 -13.40 1.17 -0.41
CA GLU A 320 -12.41 0.27 0.20
C GLU A 320 -13.04 -1.07 0.59
N ARG A 321 -14.26 -1.05 1.13
CA ARG A 321 -15.02 -2.27 1.44
C ARG A 321 -15.32 -3.08 0.18
N SER A 322 -15.78 -2.43 -0.88
CA SER A 322 -16.04 -3.11 -2.16
C SER A 322 -14.74 -3.65 -2.79
N TYR A 323 -13.66 -2.88 -2.70
CA TYR A 323 -12.34 -3.31 -3.12
C TYR A 323 -11.84 -4.55 -2.36
N ALA A 324 -12.05 -4.60 -1.04
CA ALA A 324 -11.69 -5.74 -0.20
C ALA A 324 -12.52 -7.00 -0.57
N ILE A 325 -13.80 -6.83 -0.92
CA ILE A 325 -14.61 -7.94 -1.45
C ILE A 325 -13.98 -8.51 -2.73
N ALA A 326 -13.68 -7.65 -3.70
CA ALA A 326 -13.17 -8.05 -5.00
C ALA A 326 -11.77 -8.69 -4.93
N ASN A 327 -10.87 -8.14 -4.09
CA ASN A 327 -9.44 -8.50 -4.11
C ASN A 327 -8.99 -9.41 -2.97
N ASP A 328 -9.76 -9.54 -1.88
CA ASP A 328 -9.38 -10.36 -0.74
C ASP A 328 -10.41 -11.48 -0.48
N LEU A 329 -11.67 -11.12 -0.18
CA LEU A 329 -12.68 -12.10 0.23
C LEU A 329 -13.01 -13.11 -0.87
N VAL A 330 -13.25 -12.63 -2.10
CA VAL A 330 -13.59 -13.50 -3.24
C VAL A 330 -12.40 -14.42 -3.58
N PRO A 331 -11.17 -13.92 -3.82
CA PRO A 331 -10.02 -14.79 -4.12
C PRO A 331 -9.70 -15.78 -3.00
N LYS A 332 -9.77 -15.39 -1.72
CA LYS A 332 -9.53 -16.32 -0.59
C LYS A 332 -10.56 -17.46 -0.57
N ARG A 333 -11.85 -17.14 -0.72
CA ARG A 333 -12.91 -18.17 -0.74
C ARG A 333 -12.75 -19.12 -1.92
N LEU A 334 -12.46 -18.59 -3.12
CA LEU A 334 -12.19 -19.42 -4.29
C LEU A 334 -10.93 -20.27 -4.12
N GLY A 335 -9.87 -19.71 -3.53
CA GLY A 335 -8.64 -20.43 -3.20
C GLY A 335 -8.87 -21.60 -2.24
N PHE A 336 -9.65 -21.37 -1.18
CA PHE A 336 -10.03 -22.41 -0.23
C PHE A 336 -10.83 -23.55 -0.89
N LEU A 337 -11.84 -23.22 -1.70
CA LEU A 337 -12.62 -24.20 -2.45
C LEU A 337 -11.75 -25.02 -3.40
N ARG A 338 -10.80 -24.36 -4.07
CA ARG A 338 -9.81 -25.01 -4.93
C ARG A 338 -8.97 -26.02 -4.15
N ASP A 339 -8.49 -25.65 -2.98
CA ASP A 339 -7.57 -26.47 -2.19
C ASP A 339 -8.29 -27.67 -1.56
N ILE A 340 -9.55 -27.51 -1.09
CA ILE A 340 -10.41 -28.62 -0.69
C ILE A 340 -10.66 -29.56 -1.86
N ALA A 341 -11.03 -29.03 -3.02
CA ALA A 341 -11.31 -29.85 -4.20
C ALA A 341 -10.07 -30.62 -4.68
N LYS A 342 -8.88 -30.01 -4.61
CA LYS A 342 -7.61 -30.68 -4.92
C LYS A 342 -7.36 -31.84 -3.94
N THR A 343 -7.51 -31.59 -2.65
CA THR A 343 -7.30 -32.61 -1.61
C THR A 343 -8.30 -33.76 -1.74
N GLY A 344 -9.59 -33.44 -1.95
CA GLY A 344 -10.64 -34.42 -2.15
C GLY A 344 -10.39 -35.31 -3.37
N ALA A 345 -9.92 -34.77 -4.50
CA ALA A 345 -9.61 -35.57 -5.68
C ALA A 345 -8.35 -36.45 -5.55
N ILE A 346 -7.46 -36.17 -4.59
CA ILE A 346 -6.35 -37.07 -4.24
C ILE A 346 -6.83 -38.26 -3.41
N VAL A 347 -7.74 -38.01 -2.46
CA VAL A 347 -8.18 -39.01 -1.48
C VAL A 347 -9.32 -39.89 -2.01
N MET A 348 -10.24 -39.33 -2.80
CA MET A 348 -11.45 -40.03 -3.24
C MET A 348 -11.19 -41.32 -4.05
N PRO A 349 -10.16 -41.41 -4.92
CA PRO A 349 -9.84 -42.66 -5.61
C PRO A 349 -9.62 -43.87 -4.68
N SER A 350 -9.11 -43.66 -3.47
CA SER A 350 -8.96 -44.72 -2.45
C SER A 350 -10.32 -45.18 -1.91
N PHE A 351 -11.22 -44.25 -1.61
CA PHE A 351 -12.59 -44.57 -1.19
C PHE A 351 -13.35 -45.33 -2.28
N LEU A 352 -13.24 -44.89 -3.53
CA LEU A 352 -13.86 -45.58 -4.67
C LEU A 352 -13.32 -47.00 -4.84
N ALA A 353 -12.04 -47.25 -4.52
CA ALA A 353 -11.45 -48.58 -4.55
C ALA A 353 -12.05 -49.49 -3.48
N VAL A 354 -12.22 -48.99 -2.25
CA VAL A 354 -12.92 -49.74 -1.18
C VAL A 354 -14.34 -50.08 -1.60
N PHE A 355 -15.10 -49.11 -2.11
CA PHE A 355 -16.47 -49.34 -2.58
C PHE A 355 -16.54 -50.36 -3.73
N ALA A 356 -15.63 -50.26 -4.71
CA ALA A 356 -15.53 -51.23 -5.79
C ALA A 356 -15.24 -52.64 -5.27
N ALA A 357 -14.37 -52.78 -4.26
CA ALA A 357 -14.08 -54.08 -3.63
C ALA A 357 -15.31 -54.64 -2.94
N VAL A 358 -16.01 -53.84 -2.12
CA VAL A 358 -17.23 -54.28 -1.44
C VAL A 358 -18.29 -54.73 -2.44
N LEU A 359 -18.54 -53.96 -3.50
CA LEU A 359 -19.50 -54.31 -4.55
C LEU A 359 -19.12 -55.58 -5.30
N ALA A 360 -17.83 -55.74 -5.65
CA ALA A 360 -17.33 -56.94 -6.32
C ALA A 360 -17.54 -58.21 -5.47
N PHE A 361 -17.26 -58.14 -4.17
CA PHE A 361 -17.47 -59.24 -3.24
C PHE A 361 -18.95 -59.53 -2.98
N TYR A 362 -19.80 -58.50 -3.03
CA TYR A 362 -21.23 -58.65 -2.88
C TYR A 362 -21.86 -59.41 -4.06
N PHE A 363 -21.63 -58.96 -5.29
CA PHE A 363 -22.28 -59.53 -6.47
C PHE A 363 -21.70 -60.90 -6.88
N PHE A 364 -20.37 -61.07 -6.83
CA PHE A 364 -19.71 -62.26 -7.39
C PHE A 364 -19.14 -63.19 -6.31
N GLU A 365 -19.15 -64.49 -6.57
CA GLU A 365 -18.66 -65.51 -5.62
C GLU A 365 -17.31 -66.09 -6.03
N SER A 366 -17.12 -66.36 -7.33
CA SER A 366 -15.86 -66.89 -7.82
C SER A 366 -14.75 -65.83 -7.77
N ASN A 367 -13.57 -66.26 -7.34
CA ASN A 367 -12.46 -65.35 -7.07
C ASN A 367 -11.97 -64.61 -8.35
N LYS A 368 -12.03 -65.27 -9.51
CA LYS A 368 -11.70 -64.66 -10.81
C LYS A 368 -12.73 -63.59 -11.21
N MET A 369 -14.02 -63.83 -11.00
CA MET A 369 -15.07 -62.85 -11.31
C MET A 369 -15.03 -61.66 -10.37
N LYS A 370 -14.68 -61.85 -9.09
CA LYS A 370 -14.49 -60.73 -8.15
C LYS A 370 -13.36 -59.79 -8.59
N MET A 371 -12.24 -60.33 -9.07
CA MET A 371 -11.12 -59.51 -9.56
C MET A 371 -11.49 -58.71 -10.82
N ALA A 372 -12.18 -59.34 -11.77
CA ALA A 372 -12.66 -58.67 -12.98
C ALA A 372 -13.73 -57.62 -12.65
N ALA A 373 -14.69 -57.95 -11.78
CA ALA A 373 -15.74 -57.04 -11.35
C ALA A 373 -15.20 -55.84 -10.58
N PHE A 374 -14.21 -56.05 -9.69
CA PHE A 374 -13.53 -54.94 -9.01
C PHE A 374 -12.94 -53.95 -10.01
N SER A 375 -12.19 -54.46 -11.00
CA SER A 375 -11.54 -53.60 -11.99
C SER A 375 -12.56 -52.85 -12.86
N GLY A 376 -13.63 -53.52 -13.28
CA GLY A 376 -14.70 -52.90 -14.06
C GLY A 376 -15.50 -51.86 -13.28
N ILE A 377 -15.91 -52.18 -12.04
CA ILE A 377 -16.67 -51.26 -11.18
C ILE A 377 -15.81 -50.06 -10.78
N TYR A 378 -14.54 -50.30 -10.43
CA TYR A 378 -13.61 -49.22 -10.10
C TYR A 378 -13.42 -48.26 -11.29
N ALA A 379 -13.18 -48.79 -12.48
CA ALA A 379 -13.07 -47.97 -13.69
C ALA A 379 -14.34 -47.13 -13.94
N ALA A 380 -15.52 -47.74 -13.81
CA ALA A 380 -16.79 -47.03 -13.97
C ALA A 380 -16.98 -45.93 -12.91
N LEU A 381 -16.66 -46.20 -11.64
CA LEU A 381 -16.75 -45.23 -10.56
C LEU A 381 -15.76 -44.08 -10.73
N VAL A 382 -14.53 -44.35 -11.17
CA VAL A 382 -13.53 -43.31 -11.46
C VAL A 382 -13.95 -42.45 -12.64
N LEU A 383 -14.54 -43.03 -13.70
CA LEU A 383 -15.06 -42.26 -14.83
C LEU A 383 -16.25 -41.38 -14.41
N ALA A 384 -17.17 -41.90 -13.59
CA ALA A 384 -18.27 -41.12 -13.04
C ALA A 384 -17.75 -39.99 -12.14
N PHE A 385 -16.75 -40.28 -11.30
CA PHE A 385 -16.08 -39.29 -10.47
C PHE A 385 -15.40 -38.21 -11.31
N ALA A 386 -14.72 -38.59 -12.40
CA ALA A 386 -14.09 -37.67 -13.33
C ALA A 386 -15.09 -36.72 -14.02
N TYR A 387 -16.32 -37.18 -14.25
CA TYR A 387 -17.37 -36.36 -14.87
C TYR A 387 -18.06 -35.44 -13.86
N ILE A 388 -18.36 -35.94 -12.66
CA ILE A 388 -19.20 -35.24 -11.67
C ILE A 388 -18.38 -34.33 -10.74
N TYR A 389 -17.15 -34.72 -10.38
CA TYR A 389 -16.40 -34.02 -9.36
C TYR A 389 -15.59 -32.84 -9.94
N PRO A 390 -15.83 -31.58 -9.52
CA PRO A 390 -15.15 -30.41 -10.09
C PRO A 390 -13.63 -30.44 -9.88
N GLY A 391 -13.16 -31.03 -8.77
CA GLY A 391 -11.73 -31.20 -8.48
C GLY A 391 -10.98 -32.07 -9.49
N PHE A 392 -11.67 -32.91 -10.27
CA PHE A 392 -11.05 -33.70 -11.35
C PHE A 392 -10.49 -32.79 -12.45
N ARG A 393 -11.28 -31.85 -12.96
CA ARG A 393 -10.82 -30.91 -14.00
C ARG A 393 -9.64 -30.09 -13.51
N LEU A 394 -9.67 -29.69 -12.25
CA LEU A 394 -8.63 -28.92 -11.60
C LEU A 394 -7.31 -29.71 -11.55
N LEU A 395 -7.32 -30.93 -11.01
CA LEU A 395 -6.14 -31.81 -10.93
C LEU A 395 -5.63 -32.24 -12.31
N TRP A 396 -6.52 -32.50 -13.25
CA TRP A 396 -6.15 -32.83 -14.63
C TRP A 396 -5.49 -31.67 -15.37
N SER A 397 -5.84 -30.42 -15.03
CA SER A 397 -5.20 -29.23 -15.62
C SER A 397 -3.86 -28.89 -14.95
N LEU A 398 -3.74 -29.08 -13.64
CA LEU A 398 -2.58 -28.69 -12.85
C LEU A 398 -1.48 -29.78 -12.81
N ASP A 399 -1.86 -31.03 -12.49
CA ASP A 399 -0.93 -32.11 -12.19
C ASP A 399 -1.47 -33.48 -12.67
N ARG A 400 -1.47 -33.71 -14.00
CA ARG A 400 -1.95 -34.97 -14.61
C ARG A 400 -1.28 -36.22 -14.04
N THR A 401 0.02 -36.14 -13.81
CA THR A 401 0.84 -37.23 -13.27
C THR A 401 0.36 -37.62 -11.87
N LEU A 402 0.07 -36.64 -11.03
CA LEU A 402 -0.37 -36.85 -9.65
C LEU A 402 -1.73 -37.54 -9.62
N PHE A 403 -2.66 -37.13 -10.50
CA PHE A 403 -3.95 -37.80 -10.61
C PHE A 403 -3.85 -39.26 -11.09
N VAL A 404 -3.07 -39.52 -12.14
CA VAL A 404 -2.89 -40.89 -12.64
C VAL A 404 -2.17 -41.76 -11.59
N ALA A 405 -1.21 -41.18 -10.87
CA ALA A 405 -0.52 -41.86 -9.78
C ALA A 405 -1.46 -42.16 -8.59
N THR A 406 -2.37 -41.27 -8.22
CA THR A 406 -3.33 -41.52 -7.12
C THR A 406 -4.37 -42.56 -7.51
N VAL A 407 -4.95 -42.48 -8.72
CA VAL A 407 -5.90 -43.50 -9.21
C VAL A 407 -5.21 -44.85 -9.39
N GLY A 408 -4.06 -44.88 -10.08
CA GLY A 408 -3.31 -46.12 -10.31
C GLY A 408 -2.75 -46.71 -9.01
N GLY A 409 -2.26 -45.87 -8.11
CA GLY A 409 -1.77 -46.25 -6.79
C GLY A 409 -2.88 -46.82 -5.91
N ALA A 410 -4.03 -46.14 -5.81
CA ALA A 410 -5.18 -46.64 -5.08
C ALA A 410 -5.66 -47.99 -5.64
N TYR A 411 -5.78 -48.12 -6.96
CA TYR A 411 -6.09 -49.39 -7.60
C TYR A 411 -5.09 -50.48 -7.21
N ALA A 412 -3.78 -50.25 -7.40
CA ALA A 412 -2.73 -51.24 -7.15
C ALA A 412 -2.66 -51.66 -5.69
N ILE A 413 -2.72 -50.70 -4.75
CA ILE A 413 -2.69 -50.95 -3.31
C ILE A 413 -3.89 -51.81 -2.91
N PHE A 414 -5.12 -51.39 -3.23
CA PHE A 414 -6.31 -52.12 -2.82
C PHE A 414 -6.45 -53.47 -3.53
N PHE A 415 -6.08 -53.54 -4.81
CA PHE A 415 -6.05 -54.82 -5.52
C PHE A 415 -5.10 -55.81 -4.86
N THR A 416 -3.91 -55.34 -4.48
CA THR A 416 -2.92 -56.17 -3.79
C THR A 416 -3.42 -56.60 -2.42
N LEU A 417 -3.94 -55.66 -1.62
CA LEU A 417 -4.40 -55.91 -0.25
C LEU A 417 -5.59 -56.89 -0.22
N VAL A 418 -6.53 -56.76 -1.17
CA VAL A 418 -7.76 -57.55 -1.18
C VAL A 418 -7.60 -58.92 -1.87
N PHE A 419 -6.79 -59.02 -2.93
CA PHE A 419 -6.70 -60.24 -3.75
C PHE A 419 -5.36 -60.96 -3.72
N VAL A 420 -4.25 -60.26 -3.46
CA VAL A 420 -2.90 -60.84 -3.48
C VAL A 420 -2.46 -61.21 -2.07
N LEU A 421 -2.59 -60.29 -1.11
CA LEU A 421 -2.15 -60.48 0.27
C LEU A 421 -2.78 -61.71 0.94
N PRO A 422 -4.10 -61.98 0.82
CA PRO A 422 -4.71 -63.18 1.41
C PRO A 422 -4.27 -64.49 0.75
N ARG A 423 -3.66 -64.44 -0.45
CA ARG A 423 -3.11 -65.63 -1.12
C ARG A 423 -1.68 -65.93 -0.67
N VAL A 424 -0.93 -64.91 -0.29
CA VAL A 424 0.48 -65.03 0.11
C VAL A 424 0.59 -65.29 1.61
N LEU A 425 -0.20 -64.60 2.43
CA LEU A 425 -0.33 -64.86 3.86
C LEU A 425 -1.43 -65.89 4.07
N LYS A 426 -1.07 -67.18 4.05
CA LYS A 426 -1.94 -68.23 4.56
C LYS A 426 -1.93 -68.15 6.09
N GLU A 427 -3.11 -68.04 6.70
CA GLU A 427 -3.23 -68.15 8.15
C GLU A 427 -2.65 -69.51 8.59
N PRO A 428 -1.75 -69.57 9.59
CA PRO A 428 -1.30 -70.84 10.13
C PRO A 428 -2.51 -71.55 10.75
N GLU A 429 -2.89 -72.68 10.16
CA GLU A 429 -3.95 -73.55 10.68
C GLU A 429 -3.47 -74.14 12.03
N LEU A 430 -3.76 -73.43 13.13
CA LEU A 430 -3.61 -73.98 14.47
C LEU A 430 -4.83 -74.89 14.75
N PRO A 431 -4.62 -76.17 15.09
CA PRO A 431 -5.72 -77.09 15.31
C PRO A 431 -6.41 -76.75 16.64
N GLY A 432 -7.69 -76.38 16.57
CA GLY A 432 -8.60 -76.34 17.74
C GLY A 432 -9.21 -74.98 18.09
N GLU A 433 -8.69 -73.86 17.60
CA GLU A 433 -9.31 -72.55 17.76
C GLU A 433 -9.74 -72.00 16.41
N ILE A 434 -11.04 -71.74 16.24
CA ILE A 434 -11.54 -71.08 15.03
C ILE A 434 -10.98 -69.66 15.06
N ALA A 435 -9.99 -69.38 14.19
CA ALA A 435 -9.47 -68.04 14.03
C ALA A 435 -10.62 -67.05 13.77
N LEU A 436 -10.61 -65.90 14.46
CA LEU A 436 -11.61 -64.84 14.32
C LEU A 436 -11.91 -64.50 12.85
N GLY A 437 -10.90 -64.57 11.98
CA GLY A 437 -11.03 -64.38 10.53
C GLY A 437 -11.94 -65.41 9.86
N GLY A 438 -11.85 -66.68 10.23
CA GLY A 438 -12.71 -67.76 9.74
C GLY A 438 -14.17 -67.61 10.16
N LEU A 439 -14.42 -67.22 11.41
CA LEU A 439 -15.77 -66.94 11.94
C LEU A 439 -16.43 -65.75 11.21
N ILE A 440 -15.69 -64.67 11.01
CA ILE A 440 -16.15 -63.48 10.26
C ILE A 440 -16.44 -63.86 8.81
N ALA A 441 -15.55 -64.63 8.16
CA ALA A 441 -15.76 -65.09 6.79
C ALA A 441 -17.03 -65.95 6.66
N ILE A 442 -17.22 -66.92 7.56
CA ILE A 442 -18.43 -67.76 7.60
C ILE A 442 -19.68 -66.90 7.78
N ALA A 443 -19.69 -66.00 8.77
CA ALA A 443 -20.80 -65.07 9.02
C ALA A 443 -21.11 -64.19 7.80
N PHE A 444 -20.10 -63.70 7.10
CA PHE A 444 -20.24 -62.91 5.88
C PHE A 444 -20.86 -63.72 4.74
N THR A 445 -20.43 -64.97 4.52
CA THR A 445 -21.07 -65.86 3.53
C THR A 445 -22.52 -66.18 3.88
N LEU A 446 -22.81 -66.43 5.16
CA LEU A 446 -24.18 -66.69 5.61
C LEU A 446 -25.07 -65.46 5.38
N GLY A 447 -24.60 -64.28 5.78
CA GLY A 447 -25.28 -63.00 5.58
C GLY A 447 -25.52 -62.69 4.10
N LYS A 448 -24.53 -62.92 3.24
CA LYS A 448 -24.66 -62.78 1.78
C LYS A 448 -25.75 -63.69 1.21
N ARG A 449 -25.79 -64.97 1.61
CA ARG A 449 -26.80 -65.93 1.15
C ARG A 449 -28.21 -65.49 1.57
N TYR A 450 -28.39 -65.05 2.81
CA TYR A 450 -29.68 -64.54 3.30
C TYR A 450 -30.11 -63.24 2.63
N SER A 451 -29.17 -62.33 2.34
CA SER A 451 -29.42 -61.11 1.57
C SER A 451 -29.89 -61.41 0.14
N LYS A 452 -29.25 -62.37 -0.55
CA LYS A 452 -29.64 -62.79 -1.90
C LYS A 452 -31.00 -63.50 -1.96
N LEU A 453 -31.39 -64.21 -0.91
CA LEU A 453 -32.71 -64.86 -0.85
C LEU A 453 -33.86 -63.88 -0.68
N ARG A 454 -33.60 -62.69 -0.10
CA ARG A 454 -34.60 -61.64 0.17
C ARG A 454 -34.27 -60.35 -0.56
N VAL A 455 -33.96 -60.45 -1.85
CA VAL A 455 -33.47 -59.35 -2.72
C VAL A 455 -34.26 -58.06 -2.53
N LEU A 456 -35.59 -58.13 -2.56
CA LEU A 456 -36.44 -56.93 -2.49
C LEU A 456 -36.31 -56.22 -1.14
N ARG A 457 -36.37 -56.97 -0.03
CA ARG A 457 -36.22 -56.42 1.32
C ARG A 457 -34.82 -55.83 1.51
N THR A 458 -33.78 -56.53 1.08
CA THR A 458 -32.39 -56.06 1.25
C THR A 458 -32.09 -54.85 0.37
N SER A 459 -32.63 -54.80 -0.85
CA SER A 459 -32.43 -53.66 -1.75
C SER A 459 -33.08 -52.39 -1.19
N ILE A 460 -34.30 -52.50 -0.65
CA ILE A 460 -34.98 -51.37 -0.01
C ILE A 460 -34.19 -50.88 1.21
N THR A 461 -33.74 -51.77 2.10
CA THR A 461 -32.97 -51.35 3.29
C THR A 461 -31.63 -50.73 2.94
N VAL A 462 -30.89 -51.30 1.97
CA VAL A 462 -29.62 -50.71 1.50
C VAL A 462 -29.87 -49.35 0.85
N PHE A 463 -30.90 -49.22 0.01
CA PHE A 463 -31.25 -47.94 -0.60
C PHE A 463 -31.66 -46.90 0.44
N SER A 464 -32.47 -47.26 1.45
CA SER A 464 -32.85 -46.35 2.53
C SER A 464 -31.66 -45.89 3.35
N ILE A 465 -30.74 -46.80 3.72
CA ILE A 465 -29.52 -46.43 4.44
C ILE A 465 -28.62 -45.54 3.57
N ALA A 466 -28.45 -45.88 2.29
CA ALA A 466 -27.66 -45.09 1.36
C ALA A 466 -28.27 -43.68 1.16
N ALA A 467 -29.59 -43.58 1.00
CA ALA A 467 -30.30 -42.31 0.92
C ALA A 467 -30.16 -41.49 2.22
N PHE A 468 -30.20 -42.15 3.40
CA PHE A 468 -30.00 -41.49 4.68
C PHE A 468 -28.58 -40.96 4.84
N ILE A 469 -27.57 -41.77 4.51
CA ILE A 469 -26.17 -41.35 4.50
C ILE A 469 -26.02 -40.20 3.51
N TRP A 470 -26.54 -40.32 2.29
CA TRP A 470 -26.40 -39.30 1.27
C TRP A 470 -27.06 -37.98 1.69
N ALA A 471 -28.27 -38.02 2.25
CA ALA A 471 -28.95 -36.86 2.81
C ALA A 471 -28.12 -36.23 3.94
N PHE A 472 -27.58 -37.03 4.85
CA PHE A 472 -26.74 -36.53 5.95
C PHE A 472 -25.41 -35.96 5.45
N THR A 473 -24.80 -36.56 4.43
CA THR A 473 -23.52 -36.10 3.85
C THR A 473 -23.74 -34.81 3.07
N VAL A 474 -24.84 -34.69 2.32
CA VAL A 474 -25.23 -33.47 1.61
C VAL A 474 -25.57 -32.38 2.62
N LEU A 475 -26.37 -32.66 3.64
CA LEU A 475 -26.71 -31.71 4.70
C LEU A 475 -25.47 -31.27 5.48
N ALA A 476 -24.56 -32.19 5.79
CA ALA A 476 -23.27 -31.86 6.40
C ALA A 476 -22.41 -31.02 5.46
N SER A 477 -22.37 -31.32 4.16
CA SER A 477 -21.59 -30.53 3.19
C SER A 477 -22.15 -29.12 2.98
N PHE A 478 -23.48 -28.94 3.05
CA PHE A 478 -24.10 -27.63 3.08
C PHE A 478 -23.94 -26.93 4.44
N GLY A 479 -23.97 -27.67 5.55
CA GLY A 479 -23.97 -27.12 6.91
C GLY A 479 -22.59 -26.84 7.51
N THR A 480 -21.52 -27.56 7.13
CA THR A 480 -20.18 -27.37 7.71
C THR A 480 -19.28 -26.44 6.91
N VAL A 481 -19.63 -26.12 5.66
CA VAL A 481 -18.82 -25.20 4.82
C VAL A 481 -19.41 -23.78 4.80
N TYR A 482 -20.72 -23.62 5.02
CA TYR A 482 -21.40 -22.35 4.70
C TYR A 482 -21.90 -21.54 5.89
N THR A 483 -22.07 -22.09 7.08
CA THR A 483 -22.39 -21.29 8.27
C THR A 483 -21.15 -21.07 9.10
N LYS A 484 -20.31 -20.15 8.63
CA LYS A 484 -19.09 -19.63 9.29
C LYS A 484 -18.06 -20.73 9.60
N ILE A 485 -16.84 -20.54 9.10
CA ILE A 485 -15.69 -20.94 9.91
C ILE A 485 -15.69 -19.96 11.10
N GLU A 486 -16.57 -20.20 12.07
CA GLU A 486 -16.28 -19.85 13.44
C GLU A 486 -15.18 -20.84 13.80
N GLU A 487 -13.92 -20.42 13.64
CA GLU A 487 -12.85 -21.09 14.34
C GLU A 487 -13.31 -21.16 15.81
N PRO A 488 -13.47 -22.35 16.41
CA PRO A 488 -13.62 -22.46 17.85
C PRO A 488 -12.24 -22.13 18.41
N GLY A 489 -11.98 -20.84 18.47
CA GLY A 489 -10.73 -20.20 18.80
C GLY A 489 -10.99 -18.78 19.29
N PHE A 490 -12.22 -18.43 19.70
CA PHE A 490 -12.33 -17.43 20.74
C PHE A 490 -11.71 -18.10 21.97
N ALA A 491 -10.45 -17.80 22.26
CA ALA A 491 -10.05 -17.83 23.65
C ALA A 491 -11.12 -17.01 24.40
N SER A 492 -11.71 -17.59 25.44
CA SER A 492 -12.63 -16.87 26.30
C SER A 492 -11.82 -15.76 26.96
N TYR A 493 -11.88 -14.54 26.42
CA TYR A 493 -11.19 -13.40 27.00
C TYR A 493 -11.91 -12.96 28.25
N ALA A 494 -11.15 -12.40 29.19
CA ALA A 494 -11.70 -11.93 30.45
C ALA A 494 -12.68 -10.75 30.30
N PHE A 495 -12.79 -10.14 29.11
CA PHE A 495 -13.64 -8.98 28.85
C PHE A 495 -14.09 -8.90 27.37
N ASN A 496 -15.29 -8.35 27.14
CA ASN A 496 -15.91 -8.22 25.83
C ASN A 496 -15.24 -7.09 25.02
N THR A 497 -14.46 -7.42 23.99
CA THR A 497 -13.68 -6.44 23.22
C THR A 497 -13.45 -6.91 21.79
N VAL A 498 -13.49 -5.95 20.87
CA VAL A 498 -13.15 -6.12 19.45
C VAL A 498 -11.88 -5.34 19.17
N VAL A 499 -10.86 -6.02 18.65
CA VAL A 499 -9.60 -5.39 18.23
C VAL A 499 -9.55 -5.37 16.71
N VAL A 500 -9.35 -4.19 16.13
CA VAL A 500 -9.05 -4.03 14.71
C VAL A 500 -7.60 -3.67 14.56
N LYS A 501 -6.89 -4.48 13.80
CA LYS A 501 -5.48 -4.31 13.46
C LYS A 501 -5.24 -4.75 12.03
N ARG A 502 -4.20 -4.21 11.42
CA ARG A 502 -3.74 -4.62 10.09
C ARG A 502 -2.49 -5.46 10.25
N VAL A 503 -2.51 -6.70 9.78
CA VAL A 503 -1.37 -7.62 9.90
C VAL A 503 -1.04 -8.21 8.54
N ALA A 504 0.24 -8.26 8.20
CA ALA A 504 0.77 -8.99 7.05
C ALA A 504 1.91 -9.88 7.51
N ASP A 505 1.86 -11.19 7.23
CA ASP A 505 2.87 -12.18 7.64
C ASP A 505 3.25 -12.08 9.12
N SER A 506 2.25 -11.99 10.01
CA SER A 506 2.40 -11.79 11.46
C SER A 506 3.11 -10.50 11.88
N THR A 507 3.30 -9.54 10.96
CA THR A 507 3.86 -8.22 11.24
C THR A 507 2.74 -7.18 11.27
N PRO A 508 2.56 -6.43 12.38
CA PRO A 508 1.61 -5.33 12.43
C PRO A 508 1.96 -4.23 11.43
N LEU A 509 0.95 -3.67 10.78
CA LEU A 509 1.05 -2.55 9.85
C LEU A 509 0.19 -1.39 10.38
N PRO A 510 0.58 -0.14 10.08
CA PRO A 510 -0.21 0.99 10.53
C PRO A 510 -1.58 1.02 9.85
N LEU A 511 -2.59 1.35 10.66
CA LEU A 511 -3.95 1.71 10.28
C LEU A 511 -3.99 3.18 9.84
N ASN A 512 -5.00 3.51 9.03
CA ASN A 512 -5.31 4.88 8.63
C ASN A 512 -6.04 5.60 9.76
N LEU A 513 -5.34 6.54 10.40
CA LEU A 513 -5.85 7.33 11.52
C LEU A 513 -7.14 8.11 11.21
N GLU A 514 -7.36 8.54 9.96
CA GLU A 514 -8.53 9.34 9.58
C GLU A 514 -9.73 8.49 9.15
N LEU A 515 -9.50 7.27 8.66
CA LEU A 515 -10.55 6.44 8.06
C LEU A 515 -10.96 5.26 8.94
N ASP A 516 -10.00 4.57 9.56
CA ASP A 516 -10.28 3.32 10.26
C ASP A 516 -11.09 3.54 11.55
N PRO A 517 -10.88 4.62 12.34
CA PRO A 517 -11.77 4.92 13.47
C PRO A 517 -13.23 5.17 13.07
N LEU A 518 -13.49 5.64 11.84
CA LEU A 518 -14.85 5.86 11.33
C LEU A 518 -15.66 4.57 11.21
N LEU A 519 -15.01 3.40 11.22
CA LEU A 519 -15.69 2.10 11.22
C LEU A 519 -16.63 1.94 12.40
N PHE A 520 -16.31 2.58 13.53
CA PHE A 520 -17.03 2.46 14.79
C PHE A 520 -17.84 3.72 15.12
N GLU A 521 -17.63 4.81 14.40
CA GLU A 521 -18.30 6.08 14.65
C GLU A 521 -19.80 5.98 14.28
N ASN A 522 -20.68 6.42 15.20
CA ASN A 522 -22.14 6.37 15.07
C ASN A 522 -22.78 4.97 15.05
N ARG A 523 -22.08 3.93 15.53
CA ARG A 523 -22.69 2.61 15.76
C ARG A 523 -23.27 2.52 17.16
N SER A 524 -24.57 2.24 17.28
CA SER A 524 -25.24 1.98 18.56
C SER A 524 -24.71 0.72 19.26
N GLU A 525 -24.07 -0.16 18.50
CA GLU A 525 -23.49 -1.43 18.92
C GLU A 525 -22.13 -1.27 19.63
N VAL A 526 -21.54 -0.07 19.59
CA VAL A 526 -20.21 0.22 20.16
C VAL A 526 -20.34 1.25 21.28
N SER A 527 -19.91 0.89 22.48
CA SER A 527 -20.00 1.76 23.66
C SER A 527 -18.81 2.74 23.77
N SER A 528 -17.61 2.29 23.40
CA SER A 528 -16.40 3.13 23.42
C SER A 528 -15.34 2.60 22.46
N THR A 529 -14.44 3.49 22.04
CA THR A 529 -13.26 3.14 21.23
C THR A 529 -12.00 3.76 21.80
N THR A 530 -10.90 3.02 21.79
CA THR A 530 -9.57 3.52 22.15
C THR A 530 -8.59 3.24 21.02
N LEU A 531 -7.64 4.16 20.83
CA LEU A 531 -6.59 4.09 19.82
C LEU A 531 -5.26 3.76 20.48
N ILE A 532 -4.61 2.69 20.01
CA ILE A 532 -3.26 2.30 20.44
C ILE A 532 -2.25 2.71 19.37
N LEU A 533 -1.27 3.50 19.78
CA LEU A 533 -0.25 4.06 18.90
C LEU A 533 1.13 3.49 19.22
N PHE A 534 1.93 3.25 18.19
CA PHE A 534 3.35 2.93 18.33
C PHE A 534 4.20 3.86 17.48
N ASN A 535 5.46 4.03 17.87
CA ASN A 535 6.44 4.59 16.96
C ASN A 535 6.67 3.64 15.77
N ARG A 536 6.96 4.23 14.62
CA ARG A 536 7.33 3.48 13.42
C ARG A 536 8.57 2.60 13.66
N PRO A 537 8.57 1.35 13.17
CA PRO A 537 9.65 0.39 13.40
C PRO A 537 10.96 0.75 12.66
N ASP A 538 10.89 1.62 11.64
CA ASP A 538 12.04 2.06 10.85
C ASP A 538 12.70 3.35 11.37
N VAL A 539 12.08 4.03 12.36
CA VAL A 539 12.57 5.28 12.91
C VAL A 539 13.26 5.04 14.25
N LYS A 540 14.47 5.58 14.39
CA LYS A 540 15.18 5.61 15.68
C LYS A 540 14.63 6.75 16.54
N LEU A 541 13.75 6.40 17.47
CA LEU A 541 13.22 7.32 18.47
C LEU A 541 14.15 7.33 19.69
N ARG A 542 14.31 8.52 20.31
CA ARG A 542 14.88 8.70 21.63
C ARG A 542 13.92 9.57 22.44
N VAL A 543 13.49 9.08 23.59
CA VAL A 543 12.71 9.82 24.57
C VAL A 543 13.60 10.00 25.79
N ILE A 544 13.98 11.24 26.05
CA ILE A 544 14.86 11.60 27.17
C ILE A 544 13.98 12.16 28.27
N VAL A 545 14.05 11.59 29.47
CA VAL A 545 13.32 12.07 30.65
C VAL A 545 14.33 12.54 31.68
N SER A 546 14.24 13.81 32.05
CA SER A 546 15.18 14.45 32.98
C SER A 546 14.46 14.94 34.23
N HIS A 547 14.98 14.58 35.40
CA HIS A 547 14.50 15.05 36.70
C HIS A 547 15.71 15.38 37.60
N GLY A 548 15.90 16.67 37.89
CA GLY A 548 17.09 17.14 38.61
C GLY A 548 18.38 16.89 37.81
N GLU A 549 19.34 16.18 38.42
CA GLU A 549 20.60 15.77 37.77
C GLU A 549 20.54 14.38 37.11
N SER A 550 19.40 13.68 37.22
CA SER A 550 19.23 12.33 36.67
C SER A 550 18.51 12.36 35.33
N GLU A 551 19.00 11.58 34.38
CA GLU A 551 18.47 11.47 33.02
C GLU A 551 18.36 9.99 32.64
N GLU A 552 17.20 9.61 32.08
CA GLU A 552 16.96 8.28 31.54
C GLU A 552 16.52 8.39 30.08
N VAL A 553 17.00 7.46 29.25
CA VAL A 553 16.75 7.47 27.81
C VAL A 553 16.02 6.19 27.41
N PHE A 554 14.92 6.38 26.70
CA PHE A 554 14.07 5.31 26.16
C PHE A 554 14.07 5.35 24.63
N HIS A 555 13.90 4.19 23.99
CA HIS A 555 13.89 4.10 22.52
C HIS A 555 12.51 3.85 21.92
N PHE A 556 11.50 3.57 22.76
CA PHE A 556 10.14 3.30 22.33
C PHE A 556 9.12 4.12 23.11
N ALA A 557 8.03 4.47 22.43
CA ALA A 557 6.87 5.07 23.10
C ALA A 557 5.56 4.48 22.57
N MET A 558 4.61 4.32 23.48
CA MET A 558 3.29 3.74 23.24
C MET A 558 2.19 4.71 23.67
N GLY A 559 1.18 4.86 22.80
CA GLY A 559 0.00 5.68 23.05
C GLY A 559 -1.13 4.86 23.64
N ILE A 560 -1.55 5.19 24.87
CA ILE A 560 -2.71 4.59 25.54
C ILE A 560 -3.50 5.71 26.24
N ASN A 561 -4.83 5.70 26.10
CA ASN A 561 -5.71 6.63 26.82
C ASN A 561 -6.23 6.03 28.14
N ALA A 562 -6.70 6.88 29.05
CA ALA A 562 -7.25 6.47 30.35
C ALA A 562 -8.38 5.44 30.24
N SER A 563 -9.23 5.54 29.20
CA SER A 563 -10.32 4.60 28.92
C SER A 563 -9.86 3.15 28.73
N GLU A 564 -8.66 2.95 28.18
CA GLU A 564 -8.08 1.61 28.00
C GLU A 564 -7.58 1.03 29.33
N LEU A 565 -6.93 1.85 30.15
CA LEU A 565 -6.43 1.47 31.46
C LEU A 565 -7.56 1.09 32.42
N GLU A 566 -8.67 1.83 32.39
CA GLU A 566 -9.85 1.56 33.21
C GLU A 566 -10.59 0.29 32.77
N ARG A 567 -10.71 0.07 31.46
CA ARG A 567 -11.43 -1.08 30.90
C ARG A 567 -10.63 -2.38 31.01
N ASN A 568 -9.34 -2.34 30.74
CA ASN A 568 -8.52 -3.53 30.63
C ASN A 568 -8.04 -3.99 32.01
N ALA A 569 -8.66 -5.05 32.52
CA ALA A 569 -8.36 -5.63 33.84
C ALA A 569 -6.90 -6.12 33.99
N PHE A 570 -6.20 -6.34 32.89
CA PHE A 570 -4.77 -6.66 32.89
C PHE A 570 -3.94 -5.41 33.13
N LEU A 571 -4.19 -4.35 32.34
CA LEU A 571 -3.48 -3.07 32.47
C LEU A 571 -3.72 -2.41 33.82
N SER A 572 -4.93 -2.53 34.38
CA SER A 572 -5.22 -1.99 35.71
C SER A 572 -4.43 -2.66 36.85
N ARG A 573 -3.91 -3.87 36.62
CA ARG A 573 -2.98 -4.55 37.55
C ARG A 573 -1.53 -4.20 37.27
N ALA A 574 -1.15 -4.09 36.00
CA ALA A 574 0.21 -3.80 35.57
C ALA A 574 0.61 -2.33 35.82
N VAL A 575 -0.35 -1.40 35.80
CA VAL A 575 -0.11 0.03 35.95
C VAL A 575 -0.57 0.54 37.30
N LYS A 576 0.29 1.28 38.00
CA LYS A 576 -0.02 1.97 39.25
C LYS A 576 0.00 3.48 39.04
N LEU A 577 -1.20 4.06 39.03
CA LEU A 577 -1.40 5.50 38.91
C LEU A 577 -1.32 6.16 40.29
N VAL A 578 -0.51 7.21 40.40
CA VAL A 578 -0.47 8.12 41.56
C VAL A 578 -1.38 9.32 41.31
N THR A 579 -1.47 9.76 40.05
CA THR A 579 -2.40 10.79 39.59
C THR A 579 -3.16 10.30 38.35
N PRO A 580 -4.36 10.85 38.06
CA PRO A 580 -5.12 10.48 36.88
C PRO A 580 -4.34 10.74 35.58
N LEU A 581 -4.49 9.85 34.60
CA LEU A 581 -3.85 9.99 33.30
C LEU A 581 -4.52 11.14 32.50
N SER A 582 -3.90 12.32 32.54
CA SER A 582 -4.32 13.52 31.80
C SER A 582 -3.57 13.66 30.46
N GLU A 583 -3.94 14.61 29.60
CA GLU A 583 -3.32 14.75 28.26
C GLU A 583 -1.82 15.07 28.28
N ASN A 584 -1.30 15.66 29.37
CA ASN A 584 0.10 16.07 29.49
C ASN A 584 0.85 15.25 30.55
N CYS A 585 0.68 13.93 30.52
CA CYS A 585 1.36 13.05 31.45
C CYS A 585 2.04 11.86 30.76
N ILE A 586 2.93 11.20 31.50
CA ILE A 586 3.62 9.98 31.07
C ILE A 586 3.64 8.94 32.18
N LEU A 587 3.76 7.68 31.79
CA LEU A 587 4.04 6.55 32.67
C LEU A 587 5.40 5.96 32.31
N LEU A 588 6.13 5.60 33.34
CA LEU A 588 7.49 5.07 33.23
C LEU A 588 7.58 3.63 33.77
N PRO A 589 8.55 2.84 33.31
CA PRO A 589 8.88 1.55 33.93
C PRO A 589 9.26 1.75 35.40
N TYR A 590 8.85 0.85 36.29
CA TYR A 590 9.16 0.98 37.72
C TYR A 590 10.65 1.13 38.02
N SER A 591 11.51 0.36 37.32
CA SER A 591 12.97 0.43 37.48
C SER A 591 13.54 1.82 37.18
N LYS A 592 13.03 2.49 36.14
CA LYS A 592 13.45 3.83 35.70
C LYS A 592 12.78 4.95 36.48
N TRP A 593 11.53 4.75 36.88
CA TRP A 593 10.82 5.65 37.76
C TRP A 593 11.50 5.77 39.13
N SER A 594 11.94 4.63 39.67
CA SER A 594 12.68 4.55 40.93
C SER A 594 14.10 5.14 40.81
N SER A 595 14.81 4.91 39.70
CA SER A 595 16.15 5.50 39.47
C SER A 595 16.13 7.02 39.39
N LEU A 596 15.06 7.60 38.82
CA LEU A 596 14.83 9.05 38.77
C LEU A 596 14.37 9.65 40.11
N GLY A 597 14.15 8.83 41.14
CA GLY A 597 13.75 9.27 42.48
C GLY A 597 12.33 9.87 42.55
N LEU A 598 11.47 9.51 41.59
CA LEU A 598 10.15 10.11 41.44
C LEU A 598 9.17 9.58 42.48
N LYS A 599 8.22 10.42 42.91
CA LYS A 599 7.13 10.04 43.84
C LYS A 599 5.74 10.07 43.22
N GLY A 600 5.63 10.52 41.97
CA GLY A 600 4.39 10.59 41.18
C GLY A 600 3.69 11.95 41.30
N GLY A 601 3.18 12.45 40.17
CA GLY A 601 2.57 13.78 40.02
C GLY A 601 3.58 14.92 39.76
N GLU A 602 4.87 14.68 39.98
CA GLU A 602 5.96 15.62 39.69
C GLU A 602 6.07 15.91 38.19
N LYS A 603 6.51 17.14 37.86
CA LYS A 603 6.75 17.55 36.49
C LYS A 603 8.20 17.29 36.11
N VAL A 604 8.41 16.68 34.94
CA VAL A 604 9.71 16.34 34.39
C VAL A 604 9.86 16.93 33.00
N GLU A 605 11.09 17.28 32.63
CA GLU A 605 11.38 17.67 31.25
C GLU A 605 11.51 16.40 30.40
N VAL A 606 10.77 16.36 29.29
CA VAL A 606 10.76 15.24 28.37
C VAL A 606 11.10 15.73 26.97
N VAL A 607 12.11 15.14 26.37
CA VAL A 607 12.55 15.45 25.00
C VAL A 607 12.31 14.26 24.09
N PHE A 608 11.47 14.45 23.09
CA PHE A 608 11.26 13.48 22.01
C PHE A 608 12.14 13.84 20.82
N GLU A 609 13.03 12.95 20.42
CA GLU A 609 13.93 13.10 19.26
C GLU A 609 13.76 11.92 18.29
N ALA A 610 13.64 12.22 17.01
CA ALA A 610 13.63 11.22 15.95
C ALA A 610 14.40 11.71 14.72
N GLU A 611 15.08 10.79 14.03
CA GLU A 611 15.87 11.12 12.83
C GLU A 611 14.98 11.75 11.75
N GLY A 612 15.35 12.95 11.28
CA GLY A 612 14.59 13.70 10.26
C GLY A 612 13.47 14.58 10.78
N TYR A 613 13.26 14.67 12.11
CA TYR A 613 12.23 15.50 12.75
C TYR A 613 12.86 16.51 13.72
N ALA A 614 12.17 17.63 13.94
CA ALA A 614 12.58 18.59 14.96
C ALA A 614 12.29 18.02 16.36
N ALA A 615 13.23 18.17 17.29
CA ALA A 615 13.06 17.71 18.66
C ALA A 615 11.92 18.47 19.37
N ASN A 616 11.07 17.74 20.09
CA ASN A 616 9.99 18.31 20.89
C ASN A 616 10.37 18.25 22.37
N ARG A 617 10.54 19.42 23.01
CA ARG A 617 10.78 19.54 24.46
C ARG A 617 9.50 19.95 25.16
N LEU A 618 9.10 19.19 26.17
CA LEU A 618 7.84 19.34 26.88
C LEU A 618 8.08 19.20 28.38
N GLU A 619 7.24 19.86 29.17
CA GLU A 619 7.16 19.63 30.60
C GLU A 619 5.92 18.76 30.87
N LEU A 620 6.13 17.50 31.26
CA LEU A 620 5.07 16.50 31.43
C LEU A 620 5.00 16.05 32.89
N SER A 621 3.81 15.74 33.40
CA SER A 621 3.64 15.16 34.74
C SER A 621 3.83 13.64 34.68
N VAL A 622 4.56 13.06 35.63
CA VAL A 622 4.68 11.60 35.72
C VAL A 622 3.48 11.05 36.49
N ALA A 623 2.51 10.48 35.77
CA ALA A 623 1.25 10.05 36.37
C ALA A 623 1.40 8.83 37.29
N GLY A 624 2.42 8.01 37.06
CA GLY A 624 2.67 6.78 37.78
C GLY A 624 3.72 5.91 37.09
N TYR A 625 3.71 4.62 37.42
CA TYR A 625 4.62 3.64 36.86
C TYR A 625 3.90 2.34 36.48
N PHE A 626 4.57 1.50 35.70
CA PHE A 626 4.10 0.17 35.37
C PHE A 626 5.14 -0.90 35.70
N ASP A 627 4.66 -2.09 36.02
CA ASP A 627 5.46 -3.30 36.23
C ASP A 627 5.87 -3.86 34.86
N GLU A 628 7.17 -3.96 34.62
CA GLU A 628 7.72 -4.35 33.32
C GLU A 628 7.42 -5.81 32.96
N ALA A 629 7.46 -6.71 33.95
CA ALA A 629 7.21 -8.14 33.74
C ALA A 629 5.72 -8.38 33.48
N ALA A 630 4.84 -7.69 34.21
CA ALA A 630 3.41 -7.75 33.96
C ALA A 630 3.08 -7.18 32.57
N LEU A 631 3.64 -6.02 32.19
CA LEU A 631 3.34 -5.44 30.87
C LEU A 631 3.86 -6.30 29.71
N ASP A 632 4.98 -7.01 29.90
CA ASP A 632 5.54 -7.92 28.90
C ASP A 632 4.61 -9.12 28.56
N GLU A 633 3.77 -9.53 29.51
CA GLU A 633 2.75 -10.59 29.35
C GLU A 633 1.44 -10.08 28.73
N TRP A 634 1.34 -8.79 28.39
CA TRP A 634 0.13 -8.25 27.76
C TRP A 634 0.01 -8.71 26.31
N LEU A 635 -0.98 -9.59 26.07
CA LEU A 635 -1.35 -10.09 24.76
C LEU A 635 -2.72 -9.54 24.33
N ASP A 636 -2.87 -9.32 23.03
CA ASP A 636 -4.17 -9.06 22.42
C ASP A 636 -5.01 -10.35 22.32
N PRO A 637 -6.28 -10.25 21.89
CA PRO A 637 -7.12 -11.43 21.72
C PRO A 637 -6.48 -12.51 20.84
N ASP A 638 -5.80 -12.14 19.76
CA ASP A 638 -5.18 -13.13 18.87
C ASP A 638 -3.83 -13.68 19.40
N GLY A 639 -3.47 -13.37 20.65
CA GLY A 639 -2.24 -13.81 21.30
C GLY A 639 -0.98 -13.06 20.84
N MET A 640 -1.12 -11.90 20.20
CA MET A 640 0.01 -11.06 19.79
C MET A 640 0.41 -10.07 20.90
N PRO A 641 1.71 -9.83 21.13
CA PRO A 641 2.15 -8.82 22.09
C PRO A 641 1.73 -7.40 21.68
N VAL A 642 1.13 -6.65 22.61
CA VAL A 642 0.69 -5.26 22.38
C VAL A 642 1.78 -4.28 22.79
N ARG A 643 2.89 -4.27 22.04
CA ARG A 643 4.06 -3.42 22.32
C ARG A 643 4.70 -2.90 21.03
N PRO A 644 5.39 -1.73 21.06
CA PRO A 644 6.20 -1.28 19.94
C PRO A 644 7.22 -2.35 19.51
N PHE A 645 7.62 -2.32 18.25
CA PHE A 645 8.52 -3.33 17.69
C PHE A 645 9.45 -2.73 16.63
N ILE A 646 10.50 -3.48 16.30
CA ILE A 646 11.35 -3.25 15.13
C ILE A 646 11.27 -4.44 14.19
N VAL A 647 11.56 -4.24 12.90
CA VAL A 647 11.59 -5.33 11.93
C VAL A 647 13.03 -5.75 11.66
N LYS A 648 13.38 -6.99 12.00
CA LYS A 648 14.72 -7.56 11.74
C LYS A 648 14.58 -8.90 11.04
N GLY A 649 15.18 -9.03 9.85
CA GLY A 649 15.09 -10.27 9.06
C GLY A 649 13.66 -10.63 8.62
N GLY A 650 12.79 -9.63 8.44
CA GLY A 650 11.40 -9.82 8.03
C GLY A 650 10.45 -10.30 9.14
N LYS A 651 10.88 -10.31 10.40
CA LYS A 651 10.04 -10.62 11.56
C LYS A 651 10.00 -9.45 12.55
N PRO A 652 8.87 -9.23 13.25
CA PRO A 652 8.79 -8.24 14.32
C PRO A 652 9.56 -8.73 15.56
N LEU A 653 10.37 -7.85 16.13
CA LEU A 653 10.99 -8.00 17.44
C LEU A 653 10.42 -6.92 18.36
N TYR A 654 9.67 -7.35 19.37
CA TYR A 654 8.98 -6.45 20.29
C TYR A 654 9.95 -5.80 21.28
N ALA A 655 9.68 -4.54 21.61
CA ALA A 655 10.43 -3.76 22.58
C ALA A 655 10.27 -4.35 23.99
N ASN A 656 11.36 -4.32 24.76
CA ASN A 656 11.32 -4.64 26.18
C ASN A 656 10.62 -3.51 26.94
N SER A 657 9.74 -3.82 27.87
CA SER A 657 8.99 -2.83 28.65
C SER A 657 9.89 -1.90 29.49
N THR A 658 11.13 -2.28 29.78
CA THR A 658 12.13 -1.41 30.46
C THR A 658 12.62 -0.23 29.62
N ASP A 659 12.45 -0.28 28.29
CA ASP A 659 12.89 0.72 27.31
C ASP A 659 11.70 1.45 26.64
N LEU A 660 10.55 1.44 27.33
CA LEU A 660 9.27 1.94 26.85
C LEU A 660 8.75 3.10 27.72
N VAL A 661 8.21 4.14 27.09
CA VAL A 661 7.41 5.18 27.74
C VAL A 661 5.96 5.09 27.27
N ILE A 662 5.00 5.14 28.19
CA ILE A 662 3.57 5.21 27.83
C ILE A 662 3.10 6.65 28.01
N ALA A 663 2.40 7.17 27.01
CA ALA A 663 1.81 8.51 27.03
C ALA A 663 0.39 8.47 26.44
N PRO A 664 -0.45 9.49 26.70
CA PRO A 664 -1.75 9.64 26.05
C PRO A 664 -1.63 9.62 24.53
N SER A 665 -2.56 8.93 23.87
CA SER A 665 -2.59 8.83 22.41
C SER A 665 -2.75 10.23 21.76
N SER A 666 -3.53 11.12 22.38
CA SER A 666 -3.70 12.50 21.91
C SER A 666 -2.39 13.30 21.90
N LEU A 667 -1.53 13.10 22.89
CA LEU A 667 -0.22 13.75 22.96
C LEU A 667 0.68 13.26 21.82
N LEU A 668 0.89 11.95 21.72
CA LEU A 668 1.81 11.35 20.74
C LEU A 668 1.40 11.65 19.29
N LEU A 669 0.10 11.73 19.00
CA LEU A 669 -0.41 12.09 17.67
C LEU A 669 0.03 13.47 17.20
N HIS A 670 0.38 14.39 18.10
CA HIS A 670 0.73 15.76 17.72
C HIS A 670 2.22 16.09 17.84
N LEU A 671 3.05 15.13 18.29
CA LEU A 671 4.51 15.27 18.38
C LEU A 671 5.22 14.87 17.09
N LEU A 672 6.45 15.36 16.89
CA LEU A 672 7.32 14.98 15.76
C LEU A 672 6.59 15.11 14.40
N ARG A 673 5.97 16.27 14.18
CA ARG A 673 5.23 16.57 12.94
C ARG A 673 6.19 16.62 11.75
N PRO A 674 5.75 16.17 10.55
CA PRO A 674 6.59 16.23 9.36
C PRO A 674 7.03 17.66 9.04
N PRO A 675 8.28 17.88 8.59
CA PRO A 675 8.76 19.21 8.20
C PRO A 675 8.00 19.79 6.99
N GLU A 676 7.33 18.94 6.21
CA GLU A 676 6.49 19.32 5.08
C GLU A 676 5.11 19.88 5.50
N GLY A 677 4.78 19.84 6.80
CA GLY A 677 3.49 20.21 7.36
C GLY A 677 2.49 19.04 7.40
N GLY A 678 1.72 18.96 8.49
CA GLY A 678 0.74 17.92 8.76
C GLY A 678 0.10 18.13 10.14
N GLU A 679 -1.14 17.66 10.32
CA GLU A 679 -1.87 17.76 11.59
C GLU A 679 -1.39 16.73 12.62
N TYR A 680 -0.93 15.57 12.13
CA TYR A 680 -0.49 14.43 12.93
C TYR A 680 1.01 14.15 12.83
N SER A 681 1.51 13.32 13.74
CA SER A 681 2.89 12.85 13.83
C SER A 681 3.33 12.11 12.56
N GLY A 682 4.58 12.31 12.15
CA GLY A 682 5.23 11.48 11.12
C GLY A 682 5.92 10.23 11.68
N VAL A 683 5.95 10.10 13.02
CA VAL A 683 6.67 9.05 13.76
C VAL A 683 5.72 8.10 14.48
N PHE A 684 4.65 8.61 15.09
CA PHE A 684 3.65 7.80 15.80
C PHE A 684 2.46 7.49 14.92
N HIS A 685 2.19 6.21 14.70
CA HIS A 685 1.09 5.74 13.87
C HIS A 685 0.10 4.89 14.69
N LEU A 686 -1.14 4.82 14.21
CA LEU A 686 -2.18 3.93 14.72
C LEU A 686 -1.89 2.50 14.31
N TYR A 687 -1.86 1.57 15.26
CA TYR A 687 -1.68 0.14 14.97
C TYR A 687 -2.90 -0.70 15.35
N GLU A 688 -3.58 -0.32 16.44
CA GLU A 688 -4.77 -1.04 16.89
C GLU A 688 -5.88 -0.06 17.28
N ILE A 689 -7.10 -0.41 16.90
CA ILE A 689 -8.33 0.21 17.41
C ILE A 689 -9.02 -0.82 18.26
N VAL A 690 -9.26 -0.47 19.52
CA VAL A 690 -9.92 -1.32 20.49
C VAL A 690 -11.31 -0.79 20.75
N ALA A 691 -12.33 -1.57 20.41
CA ALA A 691 -13.74 -1.21 20.55
C ALA A 691 -14.42 -2.08 21.61
N THR A 692 -15.26 -1.46 22.43
CA THR A 692 -16.07 -2.15 23.43
C THR A 692 -17.49 -2.35 22.90
N PRO A 693 -17.96 -3.58 22.67
CA PRO A 693 -19.34 -3.82 22.26
C PRO A 693 -20.33 -3.38 23.33
N ALA A 694 -21.51 -2.91 22.92
CA ALA A 694 -22.59 -2.49 23.82
C ALA A 694 -23.29 -3.70 24.50
N SER A 695 -23.24 -4.88 23.87
CA SER A 695 -23.75 -6.14 24.41
C SER A 695 -22.89 -7.32 23.91
N GLU A 696 -23.07 -8.51 24.48
CA GLU A 696 -22.42 -9.73 23.98
C GLU A 696 -22.92 -10.10 22.57
N GLU A 697 -24.21 -9.87 22.29
CA GLU A 697 -24.79 -10.05 20.94
C GLU A 697 -24.23 -9.07 19.92
N ALA A 698 -23.95 -7.82 20.31
CA ALA A 698 -23.33 -6.81 19.45
C ALA A 698 -21.84 -7.10 19.15
N GLY A 699 -21.17 -7.89 19.99
CA GLY A 699 -19.79 -8.32 19.80
C GLY A 699 -19.65 -9.53 18.87
N ARG A 700 -20.72 -10.30 18.64
CA ARG A 700 -20.78 -11.45 17.72
C ARG A 700 -21.16 -11.02 16.31
#